data_AF-A0A3B8TZC6-F1
#
_entry.id   AF-A0A3B8TZC6-F1
#
_cell.length_a   1.000
_cell.length_b   1.000
_cell.length_c   1.000
_cell.angle_alpha   90.00
_cell.angle_beta   90.00
_cell.angle_gamma   90.00
#
_symmetry.space_group_name_H-M   'P 1'
#
loop_
_entity.id
_entity.type
_entity.pdbx_description
1 polymer ?
#
loop_
_entity_poly.entity_id
_entity_poly.type
_entity_poly.pdbx_seq_one_letter_code
_entity_poly.pdbx_strand_id
1 'polypeptide(L)'
;MTKKKSAAGKFILLFMGGALLYIAAVLPFLIYHGGIFFYYGDYNVQQVPFYILAHRAVRNGYFFWNPYIDLGSSMGGSMSFYLWGSPFFWLTIPFPEKWVPYLLPFVMSLRYGTAMVTSYAWIRRQVRSGLWAAVGSFLYTFSGFQACNIVFQHFHDATAFFPLYLLAFDEAVQKRKSMGFTLMTALMSIVNYYFFFGQVVFIILYYFVRYFPAREKRTVPKEILYLLVNGAAGLLLASFFLVQSISGVSGNSRLDNYINGYGVLAYSEGITPLAMLKALFVVPDIIAKPTLFSGEQVKNSSLAVYLPCFSMAGVIAYFKIFKKNWKKKLCAVCAVILLVPVFNSVFSAFNSNFYARWLYMPILIMAAMTARALETDKNRELKKGAKITAVITILIMMCAAIPTLKDGSLKWFSICDNMDLLIIEIVATAIQLILMIFLLMILPGIPNLAKYRARIMLAATVFCCLLTNMAVLYNGNSLIARTGGVKWRTQMLETRPFLTDSTDFYRVETDGTSTNYEMVWGYPTIHCFESTVSPSIFSFYRKIGMIRTVESTLPLDRIGARAVLSVRYYIENTLVKPSETVEEKGGLLGYDENIPNNGYRILENSNYIPMGFTYDYFIRDEVYKKMRKGEMTDRLLVKDIILTEEQCGKYGHYMQEDKTAGSQTMSSSDFARYCSERKDSACTEFSFDQEGFTAKADLPGENLVFFSVPYDPGFTAFVDGERVPVEKVDGGLIAIPVPEGEHEIVVKYYPEKLGFFIAVSVITAIGLGALWIPQNVRHRKTNVLA
;
A
#
# COMPACT_ATOMS: atom_id res chain seq x y z
N MET A 1 7.13 50.05 -12.80
CA MET A 1 7.25 48.87 -13.71
C MET A 1 7.34 47.59 -12.89
N THR A 2 6.21 46.95 -12.59
CA THR A 2 6.17 45.67 -11.85
C THR A 2 6.11 44.52 -12.84
N LYS A 3 7.21 43.77 -12.99
CA LYS A 3 7.26 42.53 -13.76
C LYS A 3 6.12 41.61 -13.28
N LYS A 4 5.08 41.43 -14.11
CA LYS A 4 4.09 40.36 -13.94
C LYS A 4 4.86 39.04 -13.91
N LYS A 5 5.19 38.51 -12.73
CA LYS A 5 5.66 37.13 -12.62
C LYS A 5 4.62 36.25 -13.33
N SER A 6 5.06 35.53 -14.36
CA SER A 6 4.18 34.64 -15.13
C SER A 6 3.48 33.68 -14.17
N ALA A 7 2.26 33.25 -14.52
CA ALA A 7 1.52 32.30 -13.70
C ALA A 7 2.35 31.02 -13.41
N ALA A 8 3.16 30.60 -14.38
CA ALA A 8 4.11 29.48 -14.25
C ALA A 8 5.10 29.68 -13.10
N GLY A 9 5.71 30.86 -12.95
CA GLY A 9 6.68 31.13 -11.89
C GLY A 9 6.11 31.02 -10.47
N LYS A 10 4.78 31.21 -10.30
CA LYS A 10 4.11 31.02 -9.00
C LYS A 10 3.91 29.54 -8.68
N PHE A 11 3.51 28.73 -9.66
CA PHE A 11 3.33 27.30 -9.45
C PHE A 11 4.66 26.59 -9.18
N ILE A 12 5.74 26.99 -9.84
CA ILE A 12 7.09 26.50 -9.54
C ILE A 12 7.48 26.84 -8.10
N LEU A 13 7.25 28.08 -7.64
CA LEU A 13 7.55 28.47 -6.27
C LEU A 13 6.74 27.66 -5.24
N LEU A 14 5.47 27.38 -5.52
CA LEU A 14 4.63 26.53 -4.66
C LEU A 14 5.14 25.09 -4.63
N PHE A 15 5.45 24.52 -5.79
CA PHE A 15 6.04 23.19 -5.90
C PHE A 15 7.32 23.08 -5.06
N MET A 16 8.26 24.02 -5.27
CA MET A 16 9.50 24.08 -4.51
C MET A 16 9.24 24.30 -3.02
N GLY A 17 8.24 25.11 -2.66
CA GLY A 17 7.85 25.32 -1.25
C GLY A 17 7.38 24.03 -0.57
N GLY A 18 6.60 23.19 -1.26
CA GLY A 18 6.20 21.88 -0.75
C GLY A 18 7.39 20.89 -0.68
N ALA A 19 8.14 20.77 -1.78
CA ALA A 19 9.26 19.83 -1.85
C ALA A 19 10.37 20.18 -0.85
N LEU A 20 10.84 21.43 -0.82
CA LEU A 20 11.93 21.86 0.05
C LEU A 20 11.55 21.84 1.53
N LEU A 21 10.29 22.11 1.89
CA LEU A 21 9.88 22.04 3.30
C LEU A 21 9.87 20.60 3.81
N TYR A 22 9.45 19.64 2.98
CA TYR A 22 9.58 18.22 3.30
C TYR A 22 11.05 17.82 3.43
N ILE A 23 11.91 18.23 2.48
CA ILE A 23 13.36 17.98 2.56
C ILE A 23 13.94 18.57 3.84
N ALA A 24 13.58 19.80 4.22
CA ALA A 24 14.03 20.41 5.45
C ALA A 24 13.61 19.62 6.70
N ALA A 25 12.41 19.03 6.70
CA ALA A 25 11.93 18.20 7.80
C ALA A 25 12.70 16.87 7.92
N VAL A 26 13.05 16.24 6.80
CA VAL A 26 13.73 14.93 6.78
C VAL A 26 15.25 15.03 6.85
N LEU A 27 15.85 16.16 6.44
CA LEU A 27 17.29 16.35 6.33
C LEU A 27 18.09 16.00 7.60
N PRO A 28 17.66 16.35 8.82
CA PRO A 28 18.39 15.95 10.04
C PRO A 28 18.54 14.44 10.16
N PHE A 29 17.49 13.69 9.80
CA PHE A 29 17.49 12.23 9.84
C PHE A 29 18.33 11.63 8.72
N LEU A 30 18.33 12.24 7.51
CA LEU A 30 19.21 11.81 6.42
C LEU A 30 20.68 11.99 6.80
N ILE A 31 21.05 13.13 7.39
CA ILE A 31 22.43 13.36 7.86
C ILE A 31 22.79 12.33 8.93
N TYR A 32 21.88 12.10 9.89
CA TYR A 32 22.10 11.15 10.98
C TYR A 32 22.31 9.71 10.50
N HIS A 33 21.60 9.27 9.45
CA HIS A 33 21.66 7.92 8.89
C HIS A 33 22.58 7.79 7.65
N GLY A 34 23.40 8.81 7.36
CA GLY A 34 24.38 8.77 6.27
C GLY A 34 23.75 8.72 4.87
N GLY A 35 22.69 9.49 4.65
CA GLY A 35 22.01 9.71 3.38
C GLY A 35 20.74 8.88 3.16
N ILE A 36 20.47 7.88 4.01
CA ILE A 36 19.32 6.99 3.89
C ILE A 36 18.17 7.48 4.76
N PHE A 37 16.95 7.44 4.23
CA PHE A 37 15.75 7.63 5.05
C PHE A 37 15.38 6.31 5.72
N PHE A 38 15.25 6.33 7.04
CA PHE A 38 14.95 5.16 7.84
C PHE A 38 13.84 5.50 8.85
N TYR A 39 12.75 4.72 8.87
CA TYR A 39 11.52 5.10 9.57
C TYR A 39 10.74 3.88 10.06
N TYR A 40 10.19 3.93 11.28
CA TYR A 40 9.49 2.79 11.88
C TYR A 40 8.25 2.35 11.06
N GLY A 41 8.02 1.04 11.03
CA GLY A 41 6.90 0.41 10.32
C GLY A 41 7.27 -0.06 8.90
N ASP A 42 6.25 -0.17 8.05
CA ASP A 42 6.32 -0.81 6.72
C ASP A 42 7.29 -0.15 5.73
N TYR A 43 7.79 1.05 6.01
CA TYR A 43 8.71 1.74 5.11
C TYR A 43 9.98 0.91 4.82
N ASN A 44 10.64 0.40 5.86
CA ASN A 44 11.93 -0.29 5.70
C ASN A 44 11.79 -1.72 5.15
N VAL A 45 10.65 -2.38 5.43
CA VAL A 45 10.41 -3.80 5.08
C VAL A 45 9.52 -3.97 3.85
N GLN A 46 8.83 -2.93 3.39
CA GLN A 46 8.03 -2.96 2.15
C GLN A 46 8.47 -1.90 1.15
N GLN A 47 8.46 -0.61 1.52
CA GLN A 47 8.69 0.45 0.53
C GLN A 47 10.12 0.38 -0.07
N VAL A 48 11.15 0.15 0.74
CA VAL A 48 12.52 0.01 0.22
C VAL A 48 12.67 -1.24 -0.65
N PRO A 49 12.32 -2.46 -0.19
CA PRO A 49 12.44 -3.67 -1.01
C PRO A 49 11.62 -3.62 -2.30
N PHE A 50 10.37 -3.14 -2.26
CA PHE A 50 9.51 -3.10 -3.44
C PHE A 50 10.08 -2.17 -4.52
N TYR A 51 10.62 -1.01 -4.13
CA TYR A 51 11.24 -0.10 -5.09
C TYR A 51 12.50 -0.71 -5.72
N ILE A 52 13.35 -1.39 -4.94
CA ILE A 52 14.55 -2.06 -5.46
C ILE A 52 14.15 -3.17 -6.43
N LEU A 53 13.23 -4.05 -6.01
CA LEU A 53 12.75 -5.17 -6.80
C LEU A 53 12.11 -4.70 -8.11
N ALA A 54 11.18 -3.73 -8.05
CA ALA A 54 10.51 -3.23 -9.24
C ALA A 54 11.45 -2.45 -10.16
N HIS A 55 12.41 -1.70 -9.60
CA HIS A 55 13.45 -1.03 -10.38
C HIS A 55 14.31 -2.05 -11.14
N ARG A 56 14.78 -3.10 -10.46
CA ARG A 56 15.51 -4.21 -11.06
C ARG A 56 14.69 -4.88 -12.16
N ALA A 57 13.42 -5.15 -11.88
CA ALA A 57 12.50 -5.79 -12.81
C ALA A 57 12.36 -5.01 -14.12
N VAL A 58 12.09 -3.71 -14.04
CA VAL A 58 12.00 -2.83 -15.23
C VAL A 58 13.30 -2.79 -16.02
N ARG A 59 14.46 -2.70 -15.34
CA ARG A 59 15.76 -2.61 -16.00
C ARG A 59 16.19 -3.91 -16.67
N ASN A 60 15.72 -5.05 -16.17
CA ASN A 60 16.03 -6.38 -16.68
C ASN A 60 14.92 -6.97 -17.58
N GLY A 61 13.84 -6.22 -17.84
CA GLY A 61 12.76 -6.65 -18.73
C GLY A 61 11.64 -7.48 -18.09
N TYR A 62 11.67 -7.72 -16.78
CA TYR A 62 10.62 -8.43 -16.03
C TYR A 62 9.37 -7.55 -15.82
N PHE A 63 8.67 -7.21 -16.89
CA PHE A 63 7.52 -6.31 -16.84
C PHE A 63 6.23 -6.99 -16.36
N PHE A 64 6.11 -8.30 -16.54
CA PHE A 64 4.84 -9.00 -16.37
C PHE A 64 4.86 -10.04 -15.25
N TRP A 65 5.90 -10.87 -15.19
CA TRP A 65 6.10 -11.89 -14.16
C TRP A 65 7.42 -11.67 -13.43
N ASN A 66 7.45 -11.98 -12.14
CA ASN A 66 8.66 -11.88 -11.33
C ASN A 66 8.76 -13.08 -10.36
N PRO A 67 9.80 -13.93 -10.49
CA PRO A 67 9.98 -15.12 -9.65
C PRO A 67 10.47 -14.79 -8.23
N TYR A 68 10.84 -13.54 -7.96
CA TYR A 68 11.34 -13.08 -6.67
C TYR A 68 10.25 -12.48 -5.76
N ILE A 69 8.98 -12.55 -6.17
CA ILE A 69 7.82 -12.18 -5.35
C ILE A 69 7.13 -13.46 -4.89
N ASP A 70 7.38 -13.86 -3.63
CA ASP A 70 6.83 -15.11 -3.08
C ASP A 70 7.23 -16.29 -4.01
N LEU A 71 6.36 -17.28 -4.19
CA LEU A 71 6.57 -18.39 -5.15
C LEU A 71 6.71 -17.97 -6.62
N GLY A 72 6.50 -16.69 -6.93
CA GLY A 72 6.42 -16.10 -8.26
C GLY A 72 5.07 -15.39 -8.44
N SER A 73 5.10 -14.11 -8.81
CA SER A 73 3.87 -13.34 -8.99
C SER A 73 3.91 -12.39 -10.18
N SER A 74 2.72 -12.03 -10.66
CA SER A 74 2.59 -11.01 -11.69
C SER A 74 2.90 -9.62 -11.14
N MET A 75 3.68 -8.83 -11.88
CA MET A 75 4.03 -7.45 -11.50
C MET A 75 2.79 -6.57 -11.40
N GLY A 76 1.84 -6.72 -12.34
CA GLY A 76 0.58 -5.98 -12.32
C GLY A 76 -0.32 -6.36 -11.15
N GLY A 77 -0.36 -7.64 -10.77
CA GLY A 77 -1.15 -8.10 -9.62
C GLY A 77 -0.58 -7.66 -8.28
N SER A 78 0.74 -7.78 -8.11
CA SER A 78 1.45 -7.47 -6.87
C SER A 78 1.73 -5.98 -6.70
N MET A 79 2.36 -5.34 -7.68
CA MET A 79 2.92 -3.99 -7.52
C MET A 79 1.95 -2.85 -7.88
N SER A 80 0.77 -3.12 -8.45
CA SER A 80 -0.17 -2.07 -8.88
C SER A 80 -0.84 -1.31 -7.73
N PHE A 81 -1.02 -1.94 -6.56
CA PHE A 81 -1.47 -1.24 -5.36
C PHE A 81 -0.40 -0.29 -4.81
N TYR A 82 0.88 -0.62 -5.03
CA TYR A 82 2.01 0.09 -4.45
C TYR A 82 2.59 1.14 -5.41
N LEU A 83 3.37 0.74 -6.41
CA LEU A 83 4.24 1.65 -7.16
C LEU A 83 4.12 1.54 -8.68
N TRP A 84 3.54 0.47 -9.22
CA TRP A 84 3.59 0.20 -10.67
C TRP A 84 2.92 1.28 -11.52
N GLY A 85 1.80 1.82 -11.03
CA GLY A 85 1.08 2.94 -11.65
C GLY A 85 1.56 4.33 -11.21
N SER A 86 2.54 4.41 -10.31
CA SER A 86 3.02 5.68 -9.76
C SER A 86 3.93 6.39 -10.75
N PRO A 87 3.60 7.63 -11.20
CA PRO A 87 4.50 8.38 -12.08
C PRO A 87 5.83 8.71 -11.41
N PHE A 88 5.89 8.73 -10.08
CA PHE A 88 7.10 9.04 -9.32
C PHE A 88 8.06 7.85 -9.21
N PHE A 89 7.55 6.62 -9.21
CA PHE A 89 8.39 5.42 -9.27
C PHE A 89 9.21 5.40 -10.57
N TRP A 90 8.58 5.69 -11.70
CA TRP A 90 9.24 5.69 -13.02
C TRP A 90 10.38 6.71 -13.12
N LEU A 91 10.38 7.78 -12.31
CA LEU A 91 11.50 8.73 -12.23
C LEU A 91 12.77 8.11 -11.64
N THR A 92 12.67 6.95 -10.97
CA THR A 92 13.84 6.26 -10.41
C THR A 92 14.61 5.46 -11.46
N ILE A 93 13.96 5.02 -12.55
CA ILE A 93 14.52 4.08 -13.54
C ILE A 93 15.82 4.56 -14.22
N PRO A 94 15.99 5.85 -14.55
CA PRO A 94 17.24 6.33 -15.14
C PRO A 94 18.48 6.19 -14.24
N PHE A 95 18.30 6.00 -12.93
CA PHE A 95 19.39 5.93 -11.95
C PHE A 95 19.85 4.48 -11.69
N PRO A 96 21.09 4.24 -11.24
CA PRO A 96 21.53 2.90 -10.82
C PRO A 96 20.70 2.35 -9.65
N GLU A 97 20.48 1.04 -9.61
CA GLU A 97 19.70 0.37 -8.55
C GLU A 97 20.20 0.72 -7.13
N LYS A 98 21.52 0.74 -6.94
CA LYS A 98 22.16 1.11 -5.66
C LYS A 98 21.80 2.52 -5.16
N TRP A 99 21.31 3.42 -6.02
CA TRP A 99 20.86 4.76 -5.61
C TRP A 99 19.42 4.78 -5.14
N VAL A 100 18.61 3.76 -5.44
CA VAL A 100 17.17 3.73 -5.15
C VAL A 100 16.87 4.05 -3.68
N PRO A 101 17.49 3.43 -2.66
CA PRO A 101 17.22 3.75 -1.25
C PRO A 101 17.45 5.23 -0.90
N TYR A 102 18.45 5.86 -1.52
CA TYR A 102 18.81 7.27 -1.31
C TYR A 102 17.87 8.23 -2.04
N LEU A 103 17.26 7.79 -3.14
CA LEU A 103 16.33 8.61 -3.93
C LEU A 103 14.95 8.73 -3.27
N LEU A 104 14.51 7.73 -2.51
CA LEU A 104 13.16 7.66 -1.94
C LEU A 104 12.68 8.91 -1.19
N PRO A 105 13.45 9.55 -0.28
CA PRO A 105 13.02 10.80 0.35
C PRO A 105 12.87 11.96 -0.66
N PHE A 106 13.68 12.00 -1.73
CA PHE A 106 13.54 13.02 -2.78
C PHE A 106 12.30 12.75 -3.65
N VAL A 107 12.03 11.50 -4.00
CA VAL A 107 10.81 11.09 -4.69
C VAL A 107 9.57 11.47 -3.86
N MET A 108 9.60 11.23 -2.54
CA MET A 108 8.55 11.70 -1.63
C MET A 108 8.38 13.23 -1.64
N SER A 109 9.48 13.99 -1.68
CA SER A 109 9.40 15.46 -1.78
C SER A 109 8.67 15.95 -3.03
N LEU A 110 8.79 15.24 -4.17
CA LEU A 110 8.08 15.57 -5.40
C LEU A 110 6.56 15.39 -5.24
N ARG A 111 6.12 14.42 -4.43
CA ARG A 111 4.70 14.23 -4.07
C ARG A 111 4.18 15.39 -3.24
N TYR A 112 4.95 15.84 -2.25
CA TYR A 112 4.61 17.03 -1.45
C TYR A 112 4.56 18.31 -2.32
N GLY A 113 5.52 18.48 -3.23
CA GLY A 113 5.49 19.58 -4.20
C GLY A 113 4.25 19.53 -5.09
N THR A 114 3.88 18.33 -5.57
CA THR A 114 2.68 18.11 -6.40
C THR A 114 1.40 18.41 -5.61
N ALA A 115 1.26 17.86 -4.40
CA ALA A 115 0.14 18.11 -3.50
C ALA A 115 -0.04 19.61 -3.19
N MET A 116 1.06 20.36 -3.05
CA MET A 116 1.04 21.81 -2.85
C MET A 116 0.42 22.52 -4.05
N VAL A 117 0.84 22.17 -5.26
CA VAL A 117 0.35 22.81 -6.50
C VAL A 117 -1.11 22.46 -6.76
N THR A 118 -1.49 21.19 -6.66
CA THR A 118 -2.85 20.73 -6.95
C THR A 118 -3.86 21.28 -5.93
N SER A 119 -3.52 21.24 -4.65
CA SER A 119 -4.38 21.79 -3.59
C SER A 119 -4.49 23.31 -3.71
N TYR A 120 -3.40 24.02 -4.01
CA TYR A 120 -3.45 25.44 -4.31
C TYR A 120 -4.39 25.75 -5.47
N ALA A 121 -4.31 25.00 -6.57
CA ALA A 121 -5.14 25.23 -7.76
C ALA A 121 -6.64 25.15 -7.42
N TRP A 122 -7.04 24.18 -6.59
CA TRP A 122 -8.43 24.05 -6.15
C TRP A 122 -8.83 25.11 -5.10
N ILE A 123 -8.01 25.31 -4.06
CA ILE A 123 -8.28 26.27 -2.97
C ILE A 123 -8.29 27.71 -3.50
N ARG A 124 -7.51 28.03 -4.53
CA ARG A 124 -7.49 29.35 -5.15
C ARG A 124 -8.86 29.79 -5.68
N ARG A 125 -9.77 28.85 -5.97
CA ARG A 125 -11.16 29.14 -6.36
C ARG A 125 -12.10 29.35 -5.16
N GLN A 126 -11.66 29.01 -3.97
CA GLN A 126 -12.42 29.12 -2.72
C GLN A 126 -12.14 30.44 -1.99
N VAL A 127 -11.02 31.11 -2.30
CA VAL A 127 -10.56 32.36 -1.69
C VAL A 127 -10.23 33.42 -2.75
N ARG A 128 -10.18 34.70 -2.36
CA ARG A 128 -9.89 35.82 -3.27
C ARG A 128 -8.38 36.02 -3.46
N SER A 129 -7.60 35.91 -2.39
CA SER A 129 -6.15 36.14 -2.38
C SER A 129 -5.34 34.88 -2.67
N GLY A 130 -4.27 35.04 -3.44
CA GLY A 130 -3.29 33.98 -3.65
C GLY A 130 -2.49 33.61 -2.39
N LEU A 131 -2.34 34.53 -1.42
CA LEU A 131 -1.63 34.22 -0.16
C LEU A 131 -2.47 33.32 0.76
N TRP A 132 -3.77 33.60 0.88
CA TRP A 132 -4.67 32.73 1.66
C TRP A 132 -4.84 31.36 1.01
N ALA A 133 -4.80 31.29 -0.32
CA ALA A 133 -4.78 30.03 -1.03
C ALA A 133 -3.51 29.22 -0.70
N ALA A 134 -2.36 29.89 -0.58
CA ALA A 134 -1.11 29.27 -0.15
C ALA A 134 -1.21 28.74 1.29
N VAL A 135 -1.77 29.52 2.23
CA VAL A 135 -2.03 29.04 3.61
C VAL A 135 -2.84 27.74 3.58
N GLY A 136 -3.94 27.71 2.82
CA GLY A 136 -4.76 26.51 2.66
C GLY A 136 -4.01 25.34 2.02
N SER A 137 -3.16 25.57 1.03
CA SER A 137 -2.39 24.49 0.39
C SER A 137 -1.33 23.91 1.32
N PHE A 138 -0.65 24.74 2.14
CA PHE A 138 0.26 24.26 3.18
C PHE A 138 -0.47 23.38 4.20
N LEU A 139 -1.64 23.83 4.66
CA LEU A 139 -2.48 23.09 5.59
C LEU A 139 -2.88 21.70 5.10
N TYR A 140 -3.21 21.58 3.81
CA TYR A 140 -3.53 20.28 3.21
C TYR A 140 -2.28 19.39 3.04
N THR A 141 -1.25 19.97 2.43
CA THR A 141 -0.02 19.25 2.02
C THR A 141 0.77 18.71 3.22
N PHE A 142 0.72 19.41 4.36
CA PHE A 142 1.39 19.00 5.59
C PHE A 142 0.39 18.71 6.72
N SER A 143 -0.83 18.32 6.36
CA SER A 143 -1.83 17.87 7.34
C SER A 143 -1.34 16.65 8.11
N GLY A 144 -1.98 16.38 9.26
CA GLY A 144 -1.68 15.21 10.07
C GLY A 144 -1.83 13.90 9.30
N PHE A 145 -2.76 13.82 8.34
CA PHE A 145 -2.89 12.65 7.47
C PHE A 145 -1.62 12.38 6.66
N GLN A 146 -1.01 13.42 6.08
CA GLN A 146 0.20 13.26 5.29
C GLN A 146 1.37 12.86 6.19
N ALA A 147 1.52 13.54 7.33
CA ALA A 147 2.58 13.25 8.29
C ALA A 147 2.49 11.80 8.83
N CYS A 148 1.30 11.37 9.28
CA CYS A 148 1.06 10.03 9.82
C CYS A 148 1.37 8.92 8.80
N ASN A 149 1.04 9.13 7.52
CA ASN A 149 1.19 8.11 6.48
C ASN A 149 2.55 8.17 5.76
N ILE A 150 3.58 8.87 6.28
CA ILE A 150 4.92 8.91 5.66
C ILE A 150 5.48 7.50 5.43
N VAL A 151 5.11 6.55 6.27
CA VAL A 151 5.43 5.12 6.14
C VAL A 151 4.93 4.50 4.83
N PHE A 152 3.86 5.05 4.23
CA PHE A 152 3.23 4.58 2.98
C PHE A 152 3.42 5.62 1.85
N GLN A 153 4.49 5.49 1.05
CA GLN A 153 4.74 6.46 -0.03
C GLN A 153 3.64 6.49 -1.09
N HIS A 154 3.08 5.33 -1.42
CA HIS A 154 2.03 5.18 -2.43
C HIS A 154 0.71 5.88 -2.06
N PHE A 155 0.41 6.07 -0.76
CA PHE A 155 -0.77 6.84 -0.34
C PHE A 155 -0.66 8.31 -0.76
N HIS A 156 0.57 8.83 -0.79
CA HIS A 156 0.84 10.22 -1.14
C HIS A 156 0.64 10.51 -2.63
N ASP A 157 0.66 9.49 -3.49
CA ASP A 157 0.29 9.66 -4.90
C ASP A 157 -1.19 10.01 -5.04
N ALA A 158 -2.04 9.24 -4.35
CA ALA A 158 -3.47 9.46 -4.34
C ALA A 158 -3.84 10.85 -3.77
N THR A 159 -3.21 11.25 -2.65
CA THR A 159 -3.47 12.56 -2.05
C THR A 159 -2.87 13.72 -2.86
N ALA A 160 -1.73 13.54 -3.52
CA ALA A 160 -1.12 14.59 -4.34
C ALA A 160 -1.99 14.98 -5.53
N PHE A 161 -2.67 14.02 -6.17
CA PHE A 161 -3.48 14.29 -7.37
C PHE A 161 -4.97 14.54 -7.09
N PHE A 162 -5.48 14.12 -5.93
CA PHE A 162 -6.92 14.28 -5.60
C PHE A 162 -7.46 15.72 -5.72
N PRO A 163 -6.77 16.79 -5.25
CA PRO A 163 -7.31 18.14 -5.39
C PRO A 163 -7.48 18.55 -6.86
N LEU A 164 -6.60 18.08 -7.75
CA LEU A 164 -6.72 18.29 -9.20
C LEU A 164 -7.87 17.47 -9.78
N TYR A 165 -8.10 16.25 -9.28
CA TYR A 165 -9.26 15.44 -9.67
C TYR A 165 -10.58 16.13 -9.29
N LEU A 166 -10.67 16.65 -8.07
CA LEU A 166 -11.84 17.42 -7.61
C LEU A 166 -12.02 18.73 -8.39
N LEU A 167 -10.92 19.36 -8.80
CA LEU A 167 -10.93 20.54 -9.68
C LEU A 167 -11.48 20.22 -11.07
N ALA A 168 -11.04 19.11 -11.65
CA ALA A 168 -11.51 18.63 -12.95
C ALA A 168 -12.99 18.23 -12.90
N PHE A 169 -13.42 17.60 -11.81
CA PHE A 169 -14.83 17.32 -11.54
C PHE A 169 -15.67 18.61 -11.48
N ASP A 170 -15.21 19.63 -10.75
CA ASP A 170 -15.88 20.94 -10.69
C ASP A 170 -15.99 21.57 -12.10
N GLU A 171 -14.97 21.46 -12.96
CA GLU A 171 -15.02 21.94 -14.36
C GLU A 171 -16.02 21.15 -15.22
N ALA A 172 -16.11 19.83 -15.04
CA ALA A 172 -17.06 18.99 -15.75
C ALA A 172 -18.51 19.36 -15.39
N VAL A 173 -18.79 19.55 -14.09
CA VAL A 173 -20.13 19.89 -13.59
C VAL A 173 -20.53 21.32 -13.95
N GLN A 174 -19.65 22.30 -13.75
CA GLN A 174 -19.99 23.71 -13.90
C GLN A 174 -19.87 24.21 -15.33
N LYS A 175 -18.85 23.77 -16.07
CA LYS A 175 -18.51 24.32 -17.39
C LYS A 175 -18.66 23.33 -18.53
N ARG A 176 -19.16 22.10 -18.27
CA ARG A 176 -19.25 21.02 -19.26
C ARG A 176 -17.90 20.68 -19.91
N LYS A 177 -16.80 20.88 -19.17
CA LYS A 177 -15.43 20.53 -19.60
C LYS A 177 -15.00 19.22 -18.97
N SER A 178 -15.43 18.09 -19.54
CA SER A 178 -15.21 16.76 -18.96
C SER A 178 -13.87 16.12 -19.28
N MET A 179 -13.14 16.57 -20.31
CA MET A 179 -11.88 15.92 -20.70
C MET A 179 -10.89 15.81 -19.52
N GLY A 180 -10.73 16.89 -18.74
CA GLY A 180 -9.90 16.85 -17.55
C GLY A 180 -10.40 15.85 -16.51
N PHE A 181 -11.73 15.70 -16.35
CA PHE A 181 -12.31 14.74 -15.43
C PHE A 181 -12.05 13.30 -15.90
N THR A 182 -12.26 13.01 -17.20
CA THR A 182 -11.97 11.71 -17.81
C THR A 182 -10.50 11.31 -17.67
N LEU A 183 -9.57 12.22 -17.99
CA LEU A 183 -8.12 11.96 -17.86
C LEU A 183 -7.70 11.78 -16.40
N MET A 184 -8.26 12.57 -15.48
CA MET A 184 -7.99 12.39 -14.06
C MET A 184 -8.61 11.10 -13.52
N THR A 185 -9.78 10.68 -13.98
CA THR A 185 -10.36 9.37 -13.63
C THR A 185 -9.43 8.24 -14.05
N ALA A 186 -8.90 8.28 -15.27
CA ALA A 186 -7.90 7.30 -15.73
C ALA A 186 -6.66 7.32 -14.83
N LEU A 187 -6.04 8.50 -14.63
CA LEU A 187 -4.84 8.67 -13.81
C LEU A 187 -5.04 8.16 -12.38
N MET A 188 -6.12 8.56 -11.69
CA MET A 188 -6.36 8.18 -10.30
C MET A 188 -6.54 6.66 -10.17
N SER A 189 -7.22 6.03 -11.13
CA SER A 189 -7.42 4.57 -11.14
C SER A 189 -6.12 3.77 -11.39
N ILE A 190 -5.20 4.31 -12.21
CA ILE A 190 -3.87 3.72 -12.46
C ILE A 190 -2.97 3.91 -11.24
N VAL A 191 -2.94 5.11 -10.68
CA VAL A 191 -2.08 5.46 -9.55
C VAL A 191 -2.37 4.57 -8.35
N ASN A 192 -3.64 4.41 -7.99
CA ASN A 192 -4.03 3.51 -6.92
C ASN A 192 -5.55 3.20 -6.97
N TYR A 193 -5.90 1.99 -7.41
CA TYR A 193 -7.30 1.57 -7.55
C TYR A 193 -8.07 1.55 -6.21
N TYR A 194 -7.40 1.24 -5.09
CA TYR A 194 -8.02 1.19 -3.76
C TYR A 194 -8.43 2.59 -3.29
N PHE A 195 -7.54 3.58 -3.40
CA PHE A 195 -7.88 4.98 -3.07
C PHE A 195 -8.90 5.55 -4.05
N PHE A 196 -8.79 5.20 -5.34
CA PHE A 196 -9.72 5.66 -6.37
C PHE A 196 -11.17 5.28 -6.05
N PHE A 197 -11.43 4.06 -5.57
CA PHE A 197 -12.76 3.64 -5.14
C PHE A 197 -13.34 4.59 -4.08
N GLY A 198 -12.58 4.88 -3.02
CA GLY A 198 -12.99 5.85 -1.99
C GLY A 198 -13.20 7.27 -2.52
N GLN A 199 -12.42 7.70 -3.52
CA GLN A 199 -12.59 9.01 -4.16
C GLN A 199 -13.89 9.10 -4.95
N VAL A 200 -14.31 8.04 -5.63
CA VAL A 200 -15.60 7.98 -6.32
C VAL A 200 -16.75 8.16 -5.32
N VAL A 201 -16.72 7.45 -4.19
CA VAL A 201 -17.71 7.60 -3.10
C VAL A 201 -17.74 9.05 -2.62
N PHE A 202 -16.59 9.67 -2.36
CA PHE A 202 -16.54 11.07 -1.93
C PHE A 202 -17.06 12.04 -2.98
N ILE A 203 -16.73 11.85 -4.27
CA ILE A 203 -17.19 12.72 -5.36
C ILE A 203 -18.71 12.66 -5.52
N ILE A 204 -19.31 11.48 -5.36
CA ILE A 204 -20.77 11.30 -5.34
C ILE A 204 -21.38 12.11 -4.19
N LEU A 205 -20.88 11.92 -2.96
CA LEU A 205 -21.33 12.68 -1.79
C LEU A 205 -21.16 14.20 -2.00
N TYR A 206 -20.02 14.61 -2.53
CA TYR A 206 -19.69 15.98 -2.83
C TYR A 206 -20.67 16.59 -3.85
N TYR A 207 -21.05 15.86 -4.90
CA TYR A 207 -22.05 16.29 -5.88
C TYR A 207 -23.41 16.55 -5.23
N PHE A 208 -23.90 15.58 -4.44
CA PHE A 208 -25.20 15.68 -3.79
C PHE A 208 -25.26 16.76 -2.70
N VAL A 209 -24.13 17.07 -2.05
CA VAL A 209 -24.09 18.11 -1.03
C VAL A 209 -23.89 19.50 -1.65
N ARG A 210 -23.02 19.65 -2.65
CA ARG A 210 -22.64 20.95 -3.23
C ARG A 210 -23.57 21.41 -4.35
N TYR A 211 -23.91 20.53 -5.29
CA TYR A 211 -24.55 20.91 -6.56
C TYR A 211 -26.04 20.58 -6.57
N PHE A 212 -26.42 19.36 -6.19
CA PHE A 212 -27.80 18.89 -6.27
C PHE A 212 -28.87 19.86 -5.70
N PRO A 213 -28.67 20.52 -4.54
CA PRO A 213 -29.69 21.41 -3.98
C PRO A 213 -30.01 22.65 -4.83
N ALA A 214 -29.07 23.06 -5.69
CA ALA A 214 -29.21 24.23 -6.57
C ALA A 214 -29.57 23.85 -8.01
N ARG A 215 -29.73 22.55 -8.32
CA ARG A 215 -30.03 22.07 -9.68
C ARG A 215 -31.52 21.84 -9.88
N GLU A 216 -31.98 22.09 -11.09
CA GLU A 216 -33.33 21.70 -11.50
C GLU A 216 -33.44 20.18 -11.61
N LYS A 217 -34.39 19.58 -10.88
CA LYS A 217 -34.54 18.11 -10.76
C LYS A 217 -34.62 17.38 -12.11
N ARG A 218 -35.23 17.99 -13.13
CA ARG A 218 -35.36 17.40 -14.48
C ARG A 218 -34.02 17.29 -15.22
N THR A 219 -33.04 18.14 -14.89
CA THR A 219 -31.72 18.16 -15.55
C THR A 219 -30.71 17.23 -14.88
N VAL A 220 -30.94 16.86 -13.61
CA VAL A 220 -30.02 16.05 -12.80
C VAL A 220 -29.71 14.69 -13.42
N PRO A 221 -30.68 13.89 -13.94
CA PRO A 221 -30.37 12.60 -14.55
C PRO A 221 -29.43 12.72 -15.76
N LYS A 222 -29.62 13.73 -16.61
CA LYS A 222 -28.75 14.00 -17.77
C LYS A 222 -27.34 14.39 -17.34
N GLU A 223 -27.22 15.19 -16.27
CA GLU A 223 -25.92 15.56 -15.69
C GLU A 223 -25.20 14.36 -15.07
N ILE A 224 -25.91 13.52 -14.33
CA ILE A 224 -25.36 12.27 -13.77
C ILE A 224 -24.91 11.34 -14.89
N LEU A 225 -25.75 11.10 -15.90
CA LEU A 225 -25.38 10.27 -17.05
C LEU A 225 -24.14 10.82 -17.76
N TYR A 226 -24.06 12.13 -17.97
CA TYR A 226 -22.87 12.77 -18.54
C TYR A 226 -21.61 12.52 -17.70
N LEU A 227 -21.68 12.65 -16.38
CA LEU A 227 -20.55 12.35 -15.50
C LEU A 227 -20.18 10.87 -15.52
N LEU A 228 -21.17 9.97 -15.51
CA LEU A 228 -20.96 8.52 -15.56
C LEU A 228 -20.29 8.10 -16.87
N VAL A 229 -20.74 8.61 -18.02
CA VAL A 229 -20.13 8.31 -19.32
C VAL A 229 -18.68 8.78 -19.37
N ASN A 230 -18.39 9.99 -18.85
CA ASN A 230 -17.02 10.51 -18.85
C ASN A 230 -16.11 9.80 -17.83
N GLY A 231 -16.66 9.36 -16.71
CA GLY A 231 -15.95 8.52 -15.74
C GLY A 231 -15.67 7.13 -16.31
N ALA A 232 -16.65 6.51 -16.96
CA ALA A 232 -16.51 5.22 -17.64
C ALA A 232 -15.47 5.30 -18.77
N ALA A 233 -15.46 6.38 -19.56
CA ALA A 233 -14.41 6.61 -20.56
C ALA A 233 -13.01 6.70 -19.90
N GLY A 234 -12.90 7.27 -18.71
CA GLY A 234 -11.64 7.29 -17.95
C GLY A 234 -11.18 5.90 -17.52
N LEU A 235 -12.12 5.06 -17.08
CA LEU A 235 -11.83 3.66 -16.73
C LEU A 235 -11.46 2.82 -17.96
N LEU A 236 -12.13 3.03 -19.10
CA LEU A 236 -11.80 2.38 -20.36
C LEU A 236 -10.41 2.78 -20.86
N LEU A 237 -10.01 4.05 -20.72
CA LEU A 237 -8.64 4.49 -20.98
C LEU A 237 -7.62 3.75 -20.09
N ALA A 238 -7.92 3.54 -18.82
CA ALA A 238 -7.06 2.85 -17.87
C ALA A 238 -7.17 1.31 -17.90
N SER A 239 -8.01 0.75 -18.77
CA SER A 239 -8.38 -0.67 -18.71
C SER A 239 -7.20 -1.63 -18.90
N PHE A 240 -6.22 -1.27 -19.75
CA PHE A 240 -4.98 -2.04 -19.92
C PHE A 240 -4.20 -2.27 -18.61
N PHE A 241 -4.30 -1.33 -17.66
CA PHE A 241 -3.65 -1.42 -16.36
C PHE A 241 -4.56 -2.12 -15.35
N LEU A 242 -5.84 -1.73 -15.31
CA LEU A 242 -6.81 -2.25 -14.34
C LEU A 242 -7.06 -3.76 -14.49
N VAL A 243 -7.01 -4.31 -15.71
CA VAL A 243 -7.17 -5.76 -15.91
C VAL A 243 -6.08 -6.56 -15.18
N GLN A 244 -4.85 -6.03 -15.16
CA GLN A 244 -3.72 -6.67 -14.48
C GLN A 244 -3.82 -6.54 -12.95
N SER A 245 -4.41 -5.44 -12.45
CA SER A 245 -4.68 -5.29 -11.01
C SER A 245 -5.78 -6.23 -10.52
N ILE A 246 -6.82 -6.45 -11.33
CA ILE A 246 -7.96 -7.30 -10.95
C ILE A 246 -7.52 -8.76 -10.78
N SER A 247 -6.64 -9.27 -11.64
CA SER A 247 -6.15 -10.65 -11.52
C SER A 247 -5.45 -10.88 -10.17
N GLY A 248 -4.58 -9.98 -9.72
CA GLY A 248 -3.88 -10.09 -8.43
C GLY A 248 -4.73 -9.88 -7.18
N VAL A 249 -5.92 -9.28 -7.31
CA VAL A 249 -6.86 -9.08 -6.19
C VAL A 249 -7.88 -10.20 -6.10
N SER A 250 -8.19 -10.87 -7.22
CA SER A 250 -9.10 -12.01 -7.24
C SER A 250 -8.61 -13.12 -6.30
N GLY A 251 -9.49 -13.70 -5.48
CA GLY A 251 -9.10 -14.77 -4.53
C GLY A 251 -8.38 -14.31 -3.25
N ASN A 252 -8.14 -13.01 -3.05
CA ASN A 252 -7.58 -12.49 -1.80
C ASN A 252 -8.56 -12.68 -0.64
N SER A 253 -8.12 -13.33 0.45
CA SER A 253 -8.93 -13.64 1.64
C SER A 253 -9.55 -12.41 2.31
N ARG A 254 -8.96 -11.22 2.12
CA ARG A 254 -9.46 -9.97 2.70
C ARG A 254 -10.74 -9.45 2.04
N LEU A 255 -11.07 -9.94 0.84
CA LEU A 255 -12.34 -9.60 0.17
C LEU A 255 -13.53 -10.24 0.88
N ASP A 256 -13.33 -11.36 1.59
CA ASP A 256 -14.39 -12.09 2.27
C ASP A 256 -14.73 -11.49 3.66
N ASN A 257 -13.92 -10.54 4.15
CA ASN A 257 -14.06 -9.93 5.47
C ASN A 257 -15.03 -8.74 5.46
N TYR A 258 -16.32 -9.03 5.47
CA TYR A 258 -17.37 -8.01 5.52
C TYR A 258 -17.77 -7.64 6.95
N ILE A 259 -18.06 -6.36 7.17
CA ILE A 259 -18.64 -5.86 8.41
C ILE A 259 -20.00 -6.53 8.67
N ASN A 260 -20.21 -7.03 9.90
CA ASN A 260 -21.44 -7.75 10.28
C ASN A 260 -21.77 -7.57 11.77
N GLY A 261 -22.93 -8.08 12.19
CA GLY A 261 -23.40 -8.02 13.58
C GLY A 261 -23.49 -6.61 14.15
N TYR A 262 -23.18 -6.45 15.45
CA TYR A 262 -23.14 -5.13 16.11
C TYR A 262 -22.07 -4.20 15.54
N GLY A 263 -21.06 -4.75 14.84
CA GLY A 263 -20.02 -3.98 14.17
C GLY A 263 -20.56 -3.03 13.10
N VAL A 264 -21.76 -3.29 12.55
CA VAL A 264 -22.46 -2.38 11.62
C VAL A 264 -22.79 -1.03 12.28
N LEU A 265 -23.15 -1.04 13.57
CA LEU A 265 -23.66 0.13 14.29
C LEU A 265 -22.65 0.75 15.24
N ALA A 266 -21.79 -0.06 15.87
CA ALA A 266 -20.85 0.38 16.90
C ALA A 266 -19.44 -0.16 16.65
N TYR A 267 -18.44 0.68 16.94
CA TYR A 267 -17.04 0.27 16.97
C TYR A 267 -16.84 -0.78 18.07
N SER A 268 -16.00 -1.79 17.81
CA SER A 268 -15.73 -2.84 18.80
C SER A 268 -14.97 -2.30 20.01
N GLU A 269 -14.25 -1.19 19.85
CA GLU A 269 -13.55 -0.49 20.92
C GLU A 269 -14.22 0.85 21.24
N GLY A 270 -14.71 1.00 22.48
CA GLY A 270 -15.38 2.23 22.94
C GLY A 270 -14.51 3.48 22.94
N ILE A 271 -13.18 3.31 22.85
CA ILE A 271 -12.19 4.39 22.76
C ILE A 271 -12.06 4.97 21.34
N THR A 272 -12.50 4.26 20.30
CA THR A 272 -12.33 4.67 18.90
C THR A 272 -12.89 6.08 18.62
N PRO A 273 -14.10 6.45 19.11
CA PRO A 273 -14.59 7.83 18.99
C PRO A 273 -13.73 8.88 19.71
N LEU A 274 -13.09 8.55 20.83
CA LEU A 274 -12.16 9.45 21.54
C LEU A 274 -10.87 9.64 20.76
N ALA A 275 -10.35 8.59 20.12
CA ALA A 275 -9.22 8.67 19.20
C ALA A 275 -9.55 9.56 17.98
N MET A 276 -10.78 9.47 17.44
CA MET A 276 -11.23 10.36 16.36
C MET A 276 -11.27 11.82 16.79
N LEU A 277 -11.69 12.08 18.04
CA LEU A 277 -11.66 13.42 18.60
C LEU A 277 -10.22 13.92 18.73
N LYS A 278 -9.32 13.14 19.33
CA LYS A 278 -7.89 13.45 19.45
C LYS A 278 -7.26 13.81 18.09
N ALA A 279 -7.55 13.03 17.05
CA ALA A 279 -6.99 13.21 15.71
C ALA A 279 -7.29 14.58 15.05
N LEU A 280 -8.27 15.33 15.56
CA LEU A 280 -8.60 16.68 15.11
C LEU A 280 -7.76 17.78 15.82
N PHE A 281 -7.32 17.51 17.04
CA PHE A 281 -6.84 18.53 17.99
C PHE A 281 -5.37 18.42 18.37
N VAL A 282 -4.75 17.26 18.16
CA VAL A 282 -3.37 16.96 18.56
C VAL A 282 -2.56 16.54 17.33
N VAL A 283 -1.26 16.82 17.33
CA VAL A 283 -0.29 16.25 16.37
C VAL A 283 -0.50 14.72 16.32
N PRO A 284 -0.51 14.12 15.11
CA PRO A 284 -0.96 12.74 14.96
C PRO A 284 0.05 11.72 15.50
N ASP A 285 -0.50 10.61 15.97
CA ASP A 285 0.23 9.39 16.27
C ASP A 285 0.88 8.84 14.99
N ILE A 286 1.95 8.07 15.17
CA ILE A 286 2.51 7.27 14.08
C ILE A 286 1.74 5.96 13.92
N ILE A 287 1.77 5.37 12.73
CA ILE A 287 1.13 4.08 12.45
C ILE A 287 1.70 2.98 13.36
N ALA A 288 0.82 2.07 13.78
CA ALA A 288 1.07 0.96 14.70
C ALA A 288 1.41 1.32 16.16
N LYS A 289 1.60 2.60 16.50
CA LYS A 289 1.99 3.05 17.84
C LYS A 289 1.12 4.21 18.33
N PRO A 290 -0.16 3.96 18.61
CA PRO A 290 -1.02 4.96 19.23
C PRO A 290 -0.50 5.32 20.62
N THR A 291 -0.77 6.55 21.04
CA THR A 291 -0.30 7.08 22.33
C THR A 291 -1.42 7.16 23.36
N LEU A 292 -2.27 8.18 23.24
CA LEU A 292 -3.50 8.36 24.01
C LEU A 292 -4.72 7.81 23.25
N PHE A 293 -5.65 7.14 23.95
CA PHE A 293 -6.80 6.41 23.40
C PHE A 293 -6.38 5.28 22.45
N SER A 294 -5.50 4.42 22.94
CA SER A 294 -4.87 3.34 22.20
C SER A 294 -5.71 2.06 22.16
N GLY A 295 -5.88 1.51 20.96
CA GLY A 295 -6.50 0.19 20.75
C GLY A 295 -6.22 -0.37 19.35
N GLU A 296 -6.55 -1.64 19.14
CA GLU A 296 -6.20 -2.38 17.93
C GLU A 296 -6.86 -1.78 16.69
N GLN A 297 -8.11 -1.32 16.81
CA GLN A 297 -8.81 -0.67 15.70
C GLN A 297 -8.10 0.59 15.21
N VAL A 298 -7.45 1.34 16.10
CA VAL A 298 -6.83 2.63 15.77
C VAL A 298 -5.45 2.45 15.14
N LYS A 299 -4.66 1.46 15.59
CA LYS A 299 -3.24 1.25 15.23
C LYS A 299 -2.92 1.41 13.74
N ASN A 300 -3.70 0.78 12.86
CA ASN A 300 -3.44 0.71 11.42
C ASN A 300 -4.52 1.41 10.56
N SER A 301 -5.29 2.30 11.18
CA SER A 301 -6.46 2.95 10.55
C SER A 301 -6.11 4.17 9.71
N SER A 302 -4.90 4.74 9.86
CA SER A 302 -4.52 6.06 9.29
C SER A 302 -5.40 7.23 9.82
N LEU A 303 -5.86 7.14 11.06
CA LEU A 303 -6.72 8.14 11.70
C LEU A 303 -5.93 9.41 12.09
N ALA A 304 -5.84 10.37 11.17
CA ALA A 304 -5.22 11.66 11.41
C ALA A 304 -5.89 12.78 10.60
N VAL A 305 -6.29 13.87 11.26
CA VAL A 305 -7.04 15.00 10.63
C VAL A 305 -6.39 16.37 10.87
N TYR A 306 -5.51 16.46 11.86
CA TYR A 306 -4.88 17.68 12.36
C TYR A 306 -4.42 18.65 11.25
N LEU A 307 -4.79 19.93 11.39
CA LEU A 307 -4.32 21.01 10.53
C LEU A 307 -3.23 21.81 11.28
N PRO A 308 -1.97 21.87 10.79
CA PRO A 308 -0.91 22.61 11.46
C PRO A 308 -1.29 24.06 11.77
N CYS A 309 -0.81 24.60 12.89
CA CYS A 309 -1.08 25.96 13.37
C CYS A 309 -2.51 26.23 13.83
N PHE A 310 -3.54 25.69 13.17
CA PHE A 310 -4.94 26.11 13.41
C PHE A 310 -5.83 25.00 13.97
N SER A 311 -5.45 23.73 13.87
CA SER A 311 -6.30 22.59 14.21
C SER A 311 -7.74 22.83 13.68
N MET A 312 -8.76 22.83 14.55
CA MET A 312 -10.14 23.09 14.19
C MET A 312 -10.56 24.56 14.29
N ALA A 313 -9.68 25.48 14.71
CA ALA A 313 -10.04 26.87 14.98
C ALA A 313 -10.60 27.58 13.74
N GLY A 314 -9.95 27.39 12.58
CA GLY A 314 -10.41 27.93 11.31
C GLY A 314 -11.74 27.33 10.84
N VAL A 315 -11.92 26.02 11.03
CA VAL A 315 -13.15 25.29 10.69
C VAL A 315 -14.32 25.74 11.57
N ILE A 316 -14.12 25.82 12.89
CA ILE A 316 -15.13 26.28 13.85
C ILE A 316 -15.52 27.74 13.56
N ALA A 317 -14.53 28.60 13.29
CA ALA A 317 -14.78 29.99 12.89
C ALA A 317 -15.59 30.05 11.58
N TYR A 318 -15.24 29.23 10.58
CA TYR A 318 -16.00 29.13 9.33
C TYR A 318 -17.46 28.74 9.58
N PHE A 319 -17.71 27.77 10.48
CA PHE A 319 -19.06 27.35 10.85
C PHE A 319 -19.90 28.51 11.40
N LYS A 320 -19.28 29.43 12.14
CA LYS A 320 -19.94 30.62 12.69
C LYS A 320 -20.09 31.76 11.67
N ILE A 321 -19.11 31.96 10.79
CA ILE A 321 -19.12 33.03 9.78
C ILE A 321 -20.12 32.73 8.67
N PHE A 322 -20.12 31.50 8.12
CA PHE A 322 -20.91 31.14 6.94
C PHE A 322 -22.08 30.22 7.34
N LYS A 323 -23.21 30.81 7.79
CA LYS A 323 -24.33 30.04 8.35
C LYS A 323 -24.86 28.93 7.43
N LYS A 324 -25.15 29.24 6.16
CA LYS A 324 -25.67 28.30 5.15
C LYS A 324 -24.63 28.08 4.05
N ASN A 325 -23.79 27.06 4.17
CA ASN A 325 -22.77 26.73 3.16
C ASN A 325 -22.60 25.21 3.01
N TRP A 326 -22.41 24.76 1.76
CA TRP A 326 -22.23 23.35 1.44
C TRP A 326 -21.00 22.72 2.11
N LYS A 327 -19.92 23.49 2.34
CA LYS A 327 -18.71 22.96 3.01
C LYS A 327 -19.00 22.48 4.43
N LYS A 328 -19.81 23.23 5.17
CA LYS A 328 -20.25 22.84 6.53
C LYS A 328 -21.08 21.57 6.50
N LYS A 329 -22.05 21.51 5.58
CA LYS A 329 -22.91 20.35 5.41
C LYS A 329 -22.07 19.13 5.05
N LEU A 330 -21.11 19.27 4.14
CA LEU A 330 -20.22 18.18 3.73
C LEU A 330 -19.35 17.70 4.89
N CYS A 331 -18.69 18.59 5.63
CA CYS A 331 -17.90 18.21 6.81
C CYS A 331 -18.76 17.52 7.88
N ALA A 332 -20.00 17.97 8.10
CA ALA A 332 -20.93 17.33 9.04
C ALA A 332 -21.35 15.93 8.58
N VAL A 333 -21.65 15.76 7.29
CA VAL A 333 -21.94 14.43 6.70
C VAL A 333 -20.73 13.51 6.84
N CYS A 334 -19.52 13.99 6.54
CA CYS A 334 -18.29 13.23 6.73
C CYS A 334 -18.06 12.85 8.20
N ALA A 335 -18.36 13.73 9.15
CA ALA A 335 -18.26 13.42 10.57
C ALA A 335 -19.25 12.30 10.99
N VAL A 336 -20.49 12.33 10.49
CA VAL A 336 -21.46 11.25 10.71
C VAL A 336 -20.98 9.94 10.09
N ILE A 337 -20.45 9.99 8.86
CA ILE A 337 -19.90 8.81 8.20
C ILE A 337 -18.74 8.22 9.01
N LEU A 338 -17.84 9.05 9.54
CA LEU A 338 -16.74 8.59 10.36
C LEU A 338 -17.21 7.97 11.69
N LEU A 339 -18.28 8.49 12.30
CA LEU A 339 -18.77 8.00 13.60
C LEU A 339 -19.62 6.73 13.49
N VAL A 340 -20.13 6.40 12.30
CA VAL A 340 -21.00 5.24 12.07
C VAL A 340 -20.22 4.18 11.27
N PRO A 341 -19.85 3.02 11.86
CA PRO A 341 -18.95 2.05 11.24
C PRO A 341 -19.39 1.58 9.84
N VAL A 342 -20.67 1.24 9.64
CA VAL A 342 -21.15 0.81 8.32
C VAL A 342 -20.95 1.88 7.26
N PHE A 343 -21.17 3.15 7.58
CA PHE A 343 -20.94 4.24 6.63
C PHE A 343 -19.45 4.47 6.39
N ASN A 344 -18.60 4.38 7.42
CA ASN A 344 -17.15 4.45 7.23
C ASN A 344 -16.66 3.32 6.32
N SER A 345 -17.16 2.09 6.52
CA SER A 345 -16.77 0.91 5.76
C SER A 345 -17.08 1.01 4.26
N VAL A 346 -18.05 1.84 3.85
CA VAL A 346 -18.35 2.12 2.43
C VAL A 346 -17.10 2.60 1.68
N PHE A 347 -16.20 3.34 2.33
CA PHE A 347 -14.95 3.80 1.70
C PHE A 347 -13.90 2.70 1.50
N SER A 348 -14.11 1.53 2.09
CA SER A 348 -13.27 0.33 1.97
C SER A 348 -14.08 -0.90 1.54
N ALA A 349 -15.11 -0.69 0.70
CA ALA A 349 -15.96 -1.76 0.15
C ALA A 349 -16.57 -2.68 1.23
N PHE A 350 -17.06 -2.10 2.33
CA PHE A 350 -17.68 -2.80 3.47
C PHE A 350 -16.74 -3.74 4.24
N ASN A 351 -15.43 -3.55 4.12
CA ASN A 351 -14.45 -4.29 4.93
C ASN A 351 -14.69 -4.09 6.43
N SER A 352 -14.53 -5.15 7.22
CA SER A 352 -14.73 -5.13 8.68
C SER A 352 -13.68 -4.31 9.44
N ASN A 353 -12.48 -4.13 8.89
CA ASN A 353 -11.43 -3.35 9.52
C ASN A 353 -11.74 -1.85 9.46
N PHE A 354 -11.46 -1.14 10.56
CA PHE A 354 -11.61 0.31 10.61
C PHE A 354 -10.48 1.01 9.85
N TYR A 355 -10.80 1.47 8.63
CA TYR A 355 -9.91 2.34 7.85
C TYR A 355 -10.45 3.76 7.76
N ALA A 356 -9.61 4.72 8.14
CA ALA A 356 -9.84 6.17 8.07
C ALA A 356 -9.04 6.83 6.92
N ARG A 357 -8.56 6.00 5.97
CA ARG A 357 -7.70 6.40 4.84
C ARG A 357 -8.31 7.41 3.88
N TRP A 358 -9.62 7.65 3.96
CA TRP A 358 -10.35 8.60 3.11
C TRP A 358 -10.33 10.05 3.65
N LEU A 359 -9.85 10.28 4.87
CA LEU A 359 -9.94 11.57 5.57
C LEU A 359 -9.16 12.72 4.93
N TYR A 360 -8.19 12.45 4.05
CA TYR A 360 -7.55 13.53 3.27
C TYR A 360 -8.55 14.33 2.42
N MET A 361 -9.67 13.72 2.00
CA MET A 361 -10.67 14.41 1.17
C MET A 361 -11.44 15.50 1.95
N PRO A 362 -12.04 15.23 3.13
CA PRO A 362 -12.57 16.31 3.97
C PRO A 362 -11.49 17.26 4.51
N ILE A 363 -10.24 16.82 4.71
CA ILE A 363 -9.13 17.70 5.11
C ILE A 363 -8.89 18.80 4.07
N LEU A 364 -8.95 18.50 2.77
CA LEU A 364 -8.87 19.52 1.71
C LEU A 364 -9.96 20.60 1.88
N ILE A 365 -11.18 20.17 2.20
CA ILE A 365 -12.32 21.08 2.44
C ILE A 365 -12.06 21.92 3.69
N MET A 366 -11.58 21.31 4.77
CA MET A 366 -11.27 21.99 6.04
C MET A 366 -10.12 23.00 5.88
N ALA A 367 -9.09 22.66 5.11
CA ALA A 367 -8.00 23.59 4.78
C ALA A 367 -8.52 24.81 4.00
N ALA A 368 -9.42 24.60 3.03
CA ALA A 368 -10.08 25.70 2.32
C ALA A 368 -11.01 26.53 3.22
N MET A 369 -11.70 25.90 4.17
CA MET A 369 -12.53 26.59 5.16
C MET A 369 -11.67 27.48 6.07
N THR A 370 -10.55 26.96 6.57
CA THR A 370 -9.61 27.73 7.39
C THR A 370 -9.05 28.91 6.61
N ALA A 371 -8.54 28.70 5.39
CA ALA A 371 -8.05 29.78 4.53
C ALA A 371 -9.13 30.85 4.27
N ARG A 372 -10.37 30.44 4.01
CA ARG A 372 -11.48 31.35 3.77
C ARG A 372 -11.93 32.10 5.03
N ALA A 373 -11.93 31.47 6.19
CA ALA A 373 -12.25 32.11 7.46
C ALA A 373 -11.21 33.20 7.79
N LEU A 374 -9.92 32.89 7.61
CA LEU A 374 -8.82 33.83 7.82
C LEU A 374 -8.93 35.05 6.88
N GLU A 375 -9.32 34.85 5.62
CA GLU A 375 -9.49 35.94 4.64
C GLU A 375 -10.59 36.95 5.01
N THR A 376 -11.62 36.55 5.75
CA THR A 376 -12.76 37.45 6.07
C THR A 376 -12.48 38.49 7.15
N ASP A 377 -11.34 38.40 7.84
CA ASP A 377 -10.94 39.28 8.95
C ASP A 377 -12.00 39.43 10.07
N LYS A 378 -12.95 38.49 10.19
CA LYS A 378 -13.98 38.46 11.25
C LYS A 378 -13.38 38.00 12.58
N ASN A 379 -12.60 38.87 13.20
CA ASN A 379 -11.78 38.59 14.38
C ASN A 379 -12.56 38.00 15.56
N ARG A 380 -13.82 38.40 15.79
CA ARG A 380 -14.65 37.84 16.87
C ARG A 380 -14.84 36.32 16.75
N GLU A 381 -15.18 35.85 15.55
CA GLU A 381 -15.48 34.43 15.34
C GLU A 381 -14.22 33.57 15.24
N LEU A 382 -13.13 34.14 14.71
CA LEU A 382 -11.80 33.53 14.77
C LEU A 382 -11.31 33.36 16.22
N LYS A 383 -11.48 34.38 17.08
CA LYS A 383 -11.16 34.30 18.52
C LYS A 383 -11.99 33.22 19.22
N LYS A 384 -13.29 33.10 18.92
CA LYS A 384 -14.12 32.02 19.48
C LYS A 384 -13.65 30.64 19.00
N GLY A 385 -13.32 30.50 17.71
CA GLY A 385 -12.75 29.27 17.17
C GLY A 385 -11.47 28.87 17.90
N ALA A 386 -10.53 29.82 18.06
CA ALA A 386 -9.28 29.61 18.79
C ALA A 386 -9.51 29.18 20.25
N LYS A 387 -10.44 29.83 20.97
CA LYS A 387 -10.78 29.48 22.36
C LYS A 387 -11.34 28.07 22.48
N ILE A 388 -12.31 27.70 21.63
CA ILE A 388 -12.91 26.36 21.66
C ILE A 388 -11.85 25.30 21.38
N THR A 389 -11.03 25.51 20.35
CA THR A 389 -9.92 24.62 20.02
C THR A 389 -8.95 24.49 21.20
N ALA A 390 -8.53 25.59 21.81
CA ALA A 390 -7.61 25.56 22.95
C ALA A 390 -8.19 24.77 24.14
N VAL A 391 -9.45 25.01 24.49
CA VAL A 391 -10.11 24.29 25.59
C VAL A 391 -10.18 22.80 25.31
N ILE A 392 -10.61 22.39 24.10
CA ILE A 392 -10.72 20.96 23.76
C ILE A 392 -9.35 20.30 23.72
N THR A 393 -8.34 20.94 23.10
CA THR A 393 -6.97 20.42 23.06
C THR A 393 -6.42 20.23 24.48
N ILE A 394 -6.61 21.20 25.38
CA ILE A 394 -6.19 21.08 26.78
C ILE A 394 -6.92 19.93 27.50
N LEU A 395 -8.24 19.80 27.33
CA LEU A 395 -9.02 18.70 27.91
C LEU A 395 -8.51 17.32 27.44
N ILE A 396 -8.21 17.18 26.15
CA ILE A 396 -7.65 15.95 25.59
C ILE A 396 -6.27 15.66 26.21
N MET A 397 -5.38 16.66 26.27
CA MET A 397 -4.06 16.47 26.88
C MET A 397 -4.15 16.14 28.38
N MET A 398 -5.11 16.70 29.11
CA MET A 398 -5.34 16.35 30.52
C MET A 398 -5.84 14.92 30.72
N CYS A 399 -6.44 14.29 29.71
CA CYS A 399 -6.83 12.87 29.81
C CYS A 399 -5.61 11.96 30.01
N ALA A 400 -4.42 12.39 29.59
CA ALA A 400 -3.18 11.67 29.85
C ALA A 400 -2.87 11.54 31.34
N ALA A 401 -3.38 12.43 32.19
CA ALA A 401 -3.18 12.41 33.63
C ALA A 401 -4.23 11.58 34.38
N ILE A 402 -5.19 10.93 33.71
CA ILE A 402 -6.18 10.10 34.38
C ILE A 402 -5.47 8.88 35.01
N PRO A 403 -5.56 8.66 36.33
CA PRO A 403 -4.88 7.55 36.98
C PRO A 403 -5.58 6.23 36.67
N THR A 404 -4.82 5.14 36.57
CA THR A 404 -5.36 3.77 36.50
C THR A 404 -4.99 2.99 37.74
N LEU A 405 -5.83 2.04 38.13
CA LEU A 405 -5.54 1.09 39.19
C LEU A 405 -4.65 -0.01 38.62
N LYS A 406 -3.37 0.00 38.99
CA LYS A 406 -2.42 -1.08 38.70
C LYS A 406 -1.83 -1.59 40.00
N ASP A 407 -1.93 -2.89 40.23
CA ASP A 407 -1.39 -3.57 41.40
C ASP A 407 -1.95 -3.01 42.72
N GLY A 408 -3.23 -2.64 42.75
CA GLY A 408 -3.89 -2.06 43.95
C GLY A 408 -3.51 -0.61 44.26
N SER A 409 -2.67 0.03 43.46
CA SER A 409 -2.25 1.42 43.62
C SER A 409 -2.73 2.30 42.46
N LEU A 410 -3.10 3.55 42.76
CA LEU A 410 -3.40 4.56 41.75
C LEU A 410 -2.08 5.02 41.09
N LYS A 411 -1.86 4.63 39.84
CA LYS A 411 -0.70 5.07 39.05
C LYS A 411 -1.12 6.17 38.06
N TRP A 412 -0.60 7.37 38.25
CA TRP A 412 -0.80 8.49 37.33
C TRP A 412 -0.11 8.22 35.99
N PHE A 413 -0.65 8.78 34.89
CA PHE A 413 -0.10 8.67 33.52
C PHE A 413 -0.06 7.26 32.92
N SER A 414 -0.54 6.26 33.64
CA SER A 414 -0.48 4.84 33.24
C SER A 414 -1.54 4.42 32.23
N ILE A 415 -2.45 5.34 31.84
CA ILE A 415 -3.46 5.17 30.79
C ILE A 415 -2.88 5.33 29.38
N CYS A 416 -1.73 6.00 29.24
CA CYS A 416 -1.11 6.25 27.95
C CYS A 416 -0.19 5.10 27.57
N ASP A 417 -0.27 4.70 26.31
CA ASP A 417 0.77 3.89 25.69
C ASP A 417 1.86 4.80 25.12
N ASN A 418 3.10 4.30 25.07
CA ASN A 418 4.24 5.00 24.45
C ASN A 418 4.42 6.46 24.93
N MET A 419 4.57 6.67 26.25
CA MET A 419 4.63 8.00 26.88
C MET A 419 5.63 8.96 26.20
N ASP A 420 6.81 8.47 25.81
CA ASP A 420 7.84 9.31 25.18
C ASP A 420 7.34 9.92 23.85
N LEU A 421 6.58 9.16 23.06
CA LEU A 421 5.98 9.65 21.81
C LEU A 421 4.90 10.70 22.11
N LEU A 422 4.08 10.46 23.14
CA LEU A 422 3.04 11.38 23.57
C LEU A 422 3.61 12.73 24.03
N ILE A 423 4.74 12.72 24.72
CA ILE A 423 5.40 13.96 25.19
C ILE A 423 5.77 14.84 23.99
N ILE A 424 6.35 14.25 22.94
CA ILE A 424 6.68 14.98 21.71
C ILE A 424 5.43 15.55 21.04
N GLU A 425 4.35 14.76 20.96
CA GLU A 425 3.06 15.21 20.42
C GLU A 425 2.49 16.39 21.23
N ILE A 426 2.52 16.32 22.56
CA ILE A 426 2.05 17.37 23.47
C ILE A 426 2.88 18.64 23.30
N VAL A 427 4.22 18.54 23.30
CA VAL A 427 5.11 19.69 23.15
C VAL A 427 4.89 20.37 21.79
N ALA A 428 4.88 19.60 20.71
CA ALA A 428 4.65 20.13 19.37
C ALA A 428 3.25 20.76 19.25
N THR A 429 2.23 20.17 19.87
CA THR A 429 0.86 20.71 19.90
C THR A 429 0.79 22.00 20.73
N ALA A 430 1.45 22.05 21.89
CA ALA A 430 1.47 23.22 22.78
C ALA A 430 2.11 24.45 22.13
N ILE A 431 3.25 24.28 21.45
CA ILE A 431 3.91 25.36 20.69
C ILE A 431 2.96 25.92 19.62
N GLN A 432 2.28 25.04 18.89
CA GLN A 432 1.32 25.45 17.86
C GLN A 432 0.10 26.14 18.46
N LEU A 433 -0.37 25.69 19.63
CA LEU A 433 -1.49 26.29 20.35
C LEU A 433 -1.17 27.71 20.81
N ILE A 434 0.02 27.94 21.37
CA ILE A 434 0.51 29.27 21.77
C ILE A 434 0.57 30.19 20.55
N LEU A 435 1.14 29.70 19.43
CA LEU A 435 1.23 30.47 18.20
C LEU A 435 -0.15 30.80 17.63
N MET A 436 -1.09 29.84 17.64
CA MET A 436 -2.48 30.06 17.22
C MET A 436 -3.15 31.16 18.04
N ILE A 437 -2.99 31.13 19.37
CA ILE A 437 -3.55 32.12 20.29
C ILE A 437 -2.96 33.49 19.97
N PHE A 438 -1.63 33.59 19.81
CA PHE A 438 -0.98 34.83 19.40
C PHE A 438 -1.54 35.36 18.07
N LEU A 439 -1.60 34.54 17.04
CA LEU A 439 -2.04 34.90 15.69
C LEU A 439 -3.51 35.33 15.61
N LEU A 440 -4.41 34.64 16.33
CA LEU A 440 -5.85 34.87 16.22
C LEU A 440 -6.40 35.81 17.30
N MET A 441 -5.76 35.90 18.46
CA MET A 441 -6.24 36.70 19.58
C MET A 441 -5.49 38.02 19.76
N ILE A 442 -4.16 38.01 19.62
CA ILE A 442 -3.27 39.13 19.95
C ILE A 442 -2.91 39.94 18.71
N LEU A 443 -2.36 39.30 17.67
CA LEU A 443 -1.88 39.94 16.44
C LEU A 443 -2.89 40.92 15.80
N PRO A 444 -4.21 40.64 15.74
CA PRO A 444 -5.16 41.57 15.13
C PRO A 444 -5.31 42.90 15.89
N GLY A 445 -4.85 42.98 17.14
CA GLY A 445 -4.88 44.18 17.97
C GLY A 445 -3.58 45.01 17.92
N ILE A 446 -2.53 44.54 17.25
CA ILE A 446 -1.24 45.25 17.17
C ILE A 446 -1.24 46.21 15.97
N PRO A 447 -1.13 47.54 16.19
CA PRO A 447 -1.01 48.52 15.11
C PRO A 447 0.20 48.22 14.21
N ASN A 448 0.17 48.65 12.94
CA ASN A 448 1.23 48.47 11.93
C ASN A 448 1.50 47.04 11.42
N LEU A 449 1.20 45.98 12.19
CA LEU A 449 1.36 44.58 11.75
C LEU A 449 0.15 44.05 10.94
N ALA A 450 -1.02 44.67 11.08
CA ALA A 450 -2.23 44.27 10.37
C ALA A 450 -2.06 44.21 8.84
N LYS A 451 -1.27 45.12 8.25
CA LYS A 451 -0.98 45.14 6.79
C LYS A 451 -0.16 43.93 6.32
N TYR A 452 0.57 43.26 7.22
CA TYR A 452 1.37 42.08 6.93
C TYR A 452 0.72 40.78 7.38
N ARG A 453 -0.51 40.83 7.91
CA ARG A 453 -1.24 39.68 8.49
C ARG A 453 -1.15 38.41 7.64
N ALA A 454 -1.48 38.50 6.35
CA ALA A 454 -1.47 37.31 5.48
C ALA A 454 -0.07 36.68 5.32
N ARG A 455 1.00 37.49 5.32
CA ARG A 455 2.39 37.01 5.23
C ARG A 455 2.85 36.40 6.55
N ILE A 456 2.51 37.02 7.68
CA ILE A 456 2.80 36.50 9.01
C ILE A 456 2.08 35.15 9.22
N MET A 457 0.80 35.07 8.85
CA MET A 457 0.02 33.83 8.91
C MET A 457 0.63 32.73 8.04
N LEU A 458 1.06 33.06 6.82
CA LEU A 458 1.73 32.10 5.96
C LEU A 458 3.05 31.61 6.55
N ALA A 459 3.91 32.52 7.04
CA ALA A 459 5.19 32.15 7.66
C ALA A 459 4.99 31.26 8.90
N ALA A 460 4.02 31.60 9.77
CA ALA A 460 3.68 30.78 10.92
C ALA A 460 3.10 29.42 10.52
N THR A 461 2.27 29.36 9.47
CA THR A 461 1.75 28.10 8.93
C THR A 461 2.89 27.22 8.44
N VAL A 462 3.84 27.77 7.67
CA VAL A 462 5.04 27.05 7.19
C VAL A 462 5.85 26.48 8.37
N PHE A 463 6.09 27.30 9.40
CA PHE A 463 6.78 26.85 10.61
C PHE A 463 6.03 25.70 11.31
N CYS A 464 4.72 25.81 11.51
CA CYS A 464 3.93 24.74 12.13
C CYS A 464 3.87 23.47 11.28
N CYS A 465 3.85 23.60 9.95
CA CYS A 465 3.92 22.46 9.03
C CYS A 465 5.24 21.72 9.19
N LEU A 466 6.36 22.45 9.25
CA LEU A 466 7.69 21.89 9.54
C LEU A 466 7.70 21.20 10.90
N LEU A 467 7.23 21.87 11.95
CA LEU A 467 7.19 21.32 13.31
C LEU A 467 6.35 20.05 13.42
N THR A 468 5.17 20.02 12.77
CA THR A 468 4.29 18.83 12.76
C THR A 468 4.99 17.65 12.09
N ASN A 469 5.63 17.88 10.93
CA ASN A 469 6.34 16.81 10.23
C ASN A 469 7.57 16.35 11.00
N MET A 470 8.36 17.28 11.55
CA MET A 470 9.52 16.94 12.36
C MET A 470 9.14 16.15 13.61
N ALA A 471 8.04 16.48 14.29
CA ALA A 471 7.56 15.74 15.46
C ALA A 471 7.22 14.27 15.11
N VAL A 472 6.47 14.07 14.03
CA VAL A 472 6.07 12.74 13.55
C VAL A 472 7.26 11.93 13.02
N LEU A 473 8.17 12.59 12.29
CA LEU A 473 9.42 12.00 11.82
C LEU A 473 10.32 11.60 12.99
N TYR A 474 10.43 12.46 14.01
CA TYR A 474 11.20 12.19 15.21
C TYR A 474 10.63 10.98 15.96
N ASN A 475 9.32 10.95 16.21
CA ASN A 475 8.67 9.81 16.87
C ASN A 475 8.88 8.49 16.11
N GLY A 476 8.76 8.49 14.78
CA GLY A 476 9.00 7.28 14.01
C GLY A 476 10.47 6.89 13.88
N ASN A 477 11.41 7.84 13.97
CA ASN A 477 12.84 7.54 13.95
C ASN A 477 13.36 7.10 15.33
N SER A 478 12.85 7.69 16.42
CA SER A 478 13.28 7.42 17.80
C SER A 478 12.91 6.02 18.29
N LEU A 479 11.86 5.42 17.74
CA LEU A 479 11.49 4.03 18.02
C LEU A 479 12.49 2.99 17.53
N ILE A 480 13.39 3.38 16.63
CA ILE A 480 14.42 2.48 16.15
C ILE A 480 15.72 2.79 16.88
N ALA A 481 16.25 1.78 17.58
CA ALA A 481 17.55 1.91 18.22
C ALA A 481 18.62 2.27 17.18
N ARG A 482 19.60 3.10 17.56
CA ARG A 482 20.73 3.49 16.69
C ARG A 482 21.41 2.27 16.07
N THR A 483 21.62 1.22 16.86
CA THR A 483 22.18 -0.05 16.39
C THR A 483 21.25 -0.78 15.43
N GLY A 484 19.93 -0.66 15.56
CA GLY A 484 18.95 -1.26 14.67
C GLY A 484 19.00 -0.72 13.24
N GLY A 485 19.15 0.60 13.07
CA GLY A 485 19.30 1.19 11.72
C GLY A 485 20.61 0.84 11.03
N VAL A 486 21.70 0.79 11.80
CA VAL A 486 23.00 0.31 11.30
C VAL A 486 22.92 -1.17 10.91
N LYS A 487 22.37 -2.03 11.78
CA LYS A 487 22.15 -3.45 11.49
C LYS A 487 21.31 -3.63 10.23
N TRP A 488 20.15 -2.98 10.14
CA TRP A 488 19.29 -3.02 8.95
C TRP A 488 20.05 -2.61 7.69
N ARG A 489 20.78 -1.47 7.72
CA ARG A 489 21.54 -1.00 6.56
C ARG A 489 22.60 -2.00 6.13
N THR A 490 23.39 -2.49 7.09
CA THR A 490 24.45 -3.47 6.81
C THR A 490 23.86 -4.76 6.24
N GLN A 491 22.77 -5.25 6.81
CA GLN A 491 22.18 -6.54 6.49
C GLN A 491 21.29 -6.57 5.25
N MET A 492 20.58 -5.46 4.97
CA MET A 492 19.69 -5.32 3.82
C MET A 492 20.43 -4.80 2.59
N LEU A 493 21.30 -3.79 2.75
CA LEU A 493 21.81 -3.01 1.62
C LEU A 493 23.30 -3.23 1.32
N GLU A 494 24.12 -3.48 2.34
CA GLU A 494 25.59 -3.54 2.18
C GLU A 494 26.13 -4.97 2.11
N THR A 495 25.39 -5.93 2.68
CA THR A 495 25.76 -7.35 2.71
C THR A 495 24.61 -8.21 2.22
N ARG A 496 24.94 -9.44 1.82
CA ARG A 496 23.98 -10.51 1.51
C ARG A 496 24.55 -11.82 2.06
N PRO A 497 23.70 -12.78 2.46
CA PRO A 497 24.17 -14.12 2.80
C PRO A 497 24.77 -14.75 1.54
N PHE A 498 25.98 -15.31 1.64
CA PHE A 498 26.59 -16.07 0.56
C PHE A 498 26.10 -17.52 0.68
N LEU A 499 25.42 -17.96 -0.38
CA LEU A 499 24.90 -19.31 -0.55
C LEU A 499 25.78 -19.99 -1.59
N THR A 500 26.04 -21.29 -1.44
CA THR A 500 26.91 -22.03 -2.34
C THR A 500 26.40 -21.91 -3.78
N ASP A 501 27.29 -21.56 -4.71
CA ASP A 501 26.95 -21.50 -6.13
C ASP A 501 26.51 -22.90 -6.58
N SER A 502 25.22 -23.05 -6.86
CA SER A 502 24.60 -24.27 -7.36
C SER A 502 24.08 -24.00 -8.77
N THR A 503 24.26 -24.98 -9.65
CA THR A 503 23.61 -24.99 -10.98
C THR A 503 22.09 -25.08 -10.88
N ASP A 504 21.59 -25.66 -9.79
CA ASP A 504 20.18 -25.99 -9.59
C ASP A 504 19.42 -24.80 -9.02
N PHE A 505 18.19 -24.59 -9.47
CA PHE A 505 17.32 -23.56 -8.93
C PHE A 505 16.87 -23.91 -7.51
N TYR A 506 17.04 -22.98 -6.57
CA TYR A 506 16.54 -23.12 -5.20
C TYR A 506 15.84 -21.85 -4.70
N ARG A 507 15.02 -22.03 -3.67
CA ARG A 507 14.44 -20.95 -2.87
C ARG A 507 15.07 -20.89 -1.48
N VAL A 508 14.96 -19.71 -0.88
CA VAL A 508 15.31 -19.48 0.52
C VAL A 508 14.07 -19.16 1.35
N GLU A 509 14.20 -19.27 2.66
CA GLU A 509 13.25 -18.76 3.65
C GLU A 509 14.05 -17.96 4.68
N THR A 510 13.58 -16.78 5.07
CA THR A 510 14.21 -16.02 6.16
C THR A 510 13.42 -16.15 7.44
N ASP A 511 14.10 -15.94 8.57
CA ASP A 511 13.40 -15.67 9.81
C ASP A 511 12.61 -14.36 9.71
N GLY A 512 11.51 -14.24 10.47
CA GLY A 512 10.65 -13.04 10.46
C GLY A 512 11.32 -11.74 10.90
N THR A 513 12.65 -11.70 11.07
CA THR A 513 13.42 -10.48 11.34
C THR A 513 14.05 -9.88 10.08
N SER A 514 14.15 -10.65 8.99
CA SER A 514 14.71 -10.21 7.69
C SER A 514 13.62 -10.04 6.64
N THR A 515 12.48 -9.44 7.03
CA THR A 515 11.28 -9.37 6.20
C THR A 515 11.53 -8.68 4.85
N ASN A 516 11.35 -9.42 3.74
CA ASN A 516 11.57 -9.02 2.34
C ASN A 516 13.02 -8.65 1.98
N TYR A 517 14.00 -9.09 2.77
CA TYR A 517 15.41 -8.86 2.44
C TYR A 517 15.82 -9.63 1.17
N GLU A 518 15.18 -10.77 0.93
CA GLU A 518 15.39 -11.64 -0.21
C GLU A 518 15.08 -10.95 -1.54
N MET A 519 14.07 -10.07 -1.56
CA MET A 519 13.76 -9.23 -2.72
C MET A 519 14.94 -8.31 -3.07
N VAL A 520 15.63 -7.78 -2.04
CA VAL A 520 16.79 -6.90 -2.22
C VAL A 520 18.02 -7.69 -2.61
N TRP A 521 18.26 -8.85 -2.01
CA TRP A 521 19.40 -9.71 -2.37
C TRP A 521 19.25 -10.36 -3.76
N GLY A 522 18.01 -10.48 -4.24
CA GLY A 522 17.71 -11.20 -5.47
C GLY A 522 17.71 -12.71 -5.29
N TYR A 523 17.28 -13.20 -4.12
CA TYR A 523 17.05 -14.63 -3.91
C TYR A 523 15.57 -14.97 -4.08
N PRO A 524 15.23 -16.01 -4.88
CA PRO A 524 13.88 -16.57 -4.89
C PRO A 524 13.52 -17.04 -3.48
N THR A 525 12.31 -16.75 -3.01
CA THR A 525 11.92 -16.99 -1.63
C THR A 525 10.48 -17.49 -1.52
N ILE A 526 10.17 -18.22 -0.45
CA ILE A 526 8.78 -18.50 -0.07
C ILE A 526 8.22 -17.48 0.91
N HIS A 527 9.11 -16.69 1.53
CA HIS A 527 8.75 -15.68 2.51
C HIS A 527 8.46 -14.35 1.80
N CYS A 528 7.31 -13.74 2.10
CA CYS A 528 6.88 -12.51 1.44
C CYS A 528 5.89 -11.74 2.31
N PHE A 529 6.22 -10.50 2.66
CA PHE A 529 5.29 -9.57 3.32
C PHE A 529 4.73 -8.58 2.30
N GLU A 530 3.63 -8.95 1.65
CA GLU A 530 2.92 -8.18 0.64
C GLU A 530 1.40 -8.42 0.67
N SER A 531 0.61 -7.34 0.48
CA SER A 531 -0.86 -7.40 0.52
C SER A 531 -1.50 -8.17 -0.63
N THR A 532 -0.84 -8.21 -1.80
CA THR A 532 -1.34 -8.81 -3.03
C THR A 532 -0.23 -9.63 -3.69
N VAL A 533 -0.52 -10.90 -3.95
CA VAL A 533 0.34 -11.85 -4.67
C VAL A 533 -0.55 -12.70 -5.57
N SER A 534 0.03 -13.58 -6.39
CA SER A 534 -0.74 -14.48 -7.25
C SER A 534 -1.85 -15.22 -6.49
N PRO A 535 -3.11 -15.21 -6.97
CA PRO A 535 -4.26 -15.84 -6.29
C PRO A 535 -4.06 -17.33 -5.98
N SER A 536 -3.32 -18.03 -6.82
CA SER A 536 -3.04 -19.44 -6.66
C SER A 536 -2.12 -19.73 -5.47
N ILE A 537 -1.33 -18.76 -5.00
CA ILE A 537 -0.58 -18.86 -3.75
C ILE A 537 -1.56 -18.96 -2.58
N PHE A 538 -2.56 -18.07 -2.48
CA PHE A 538 -3.60 -18.18 -1.44
C PHE A 538 -4.33 -19.51 -1.48
N SER A 539 -4.54 -20.05 -2.68
CA SER A 539 -5.22 -21.33 -2.89
C SER A 539 -4.38 -22.52 -2.40
N PHE A 540 -3.07 -22.51 -2.69
CA PHE A 540 -2.10 -23.50 -2.20
C PHE A 540 -1.99 -23.46 -0.66
N TYR A 541 -1.75 -22.29 -0.06
CA TYR A 541 -1.66 -22.17 1.41
C TYR A 541 -2.95 -22.67 2.09
N ARG A 542 -4.13 -22.33 1.54
CA ARG A 542 -5.41 -22.82 2.04
C ARG A 542 -5.54 -24.34 1.91
N LYS A 543 -5.05 -24.93 0.81
CA LYS A 543 -5.08 -26.38 0.57
C LYS A 543 -4.36 -27.15 1.68
N ILE A 544 -3.21 -26.64 2.10
CA ILE A 544 -2.36 -27.26 3.14
C ILE A 544 -2.75 -26.81 4.57
N GLY A 545 -3.86 -26.10 4.72
CA GLY A 545 -4.46 -25.74 6.01
C GLY A 545 -3.95 -24.46 6.64
N MET A 546 -3.37 -23.55 5.84
CA MET A 546 -2.90 -22.24 6.30
C MET A 546 -3.73 -21.11 5.71
N ILE A 547 -3.76 -19.99 6.42
CA ILE A 547 -4.42 -18.77 5.96
C ILE A 547 -3.34 -17.71 5.75
N ARG A 548 -3.02 -17.46 4.48
CA ARG A 548 -2.18 -16.31 4.11
C ARG A 548 -3.01 -15.03 4.24
N THR A 549 -2.48 -14.07 4.98
CA THR A 549 -3.04 -12.71 5.06
C THR A 549 -2.20 -11.74 4.24
N VAL A 550 -1.27 -11.03 4.88
CA VAL A 550 -0.32 -10.10 4.26
C VAL A 550 1.08 -10.67 4.20
N GLU A 551 1.37 -11.75 4.93
CA GLU A 551 2.68 -12.36 5.02
C GLU A 551 2.59 -13.85 4.70
N SER A 552 3.55 -14.35 3.93
CA SER A 552 3.76 -15.76 3.64
C SER A 552 4.82 -16.31 4.59
N THR A 553 4.39 -17.14 5.54
CA THR A 553 5.26 -17.86 6.47
C THR A 553 4.75 -19.29 6.62
N LEU A 554 5.68 -20.21 6.84
CA LEU A 554 5.37 -21.62 7.11
C LEU A 554 5.70 -21.95 8.57
N PRO A 555 4.79 -22.59 9.32
CA PRO A 555 5.16 -23.18 10.61
C PRO A 555 6.32 -24.16 10.46
N LEU A 556 7.18 -24.28 11.48
CA LEU A 556 8.42 -25.08 11.40
C LEU A 556 8.18 -26.59 11.15
N ASP A 557 6.99 -27.10 11.51
CA ASP A 557 6.57 -28.49 11.30
C ASP A 557 6.19 -28.82 9.84
N ARG A 558 6.20 -27.83 8.94
CA ARG A 558 5.84 -27.98 7.51
C ARG A 558 7.06 -28.28 6.63
N ILE A 559 7.66 -29.44 6.86
CA ILE A 559 8.86 -29.89 6.15
C ILE A 559 8.56 -30.37 4.73
N GLY A 560 7.37 -30.95 4.49
CA GLY A 560 6.94 -31.42 3.18
C GLY A 560 6.66 -30.25 2.24
N ALA A 561 5.93 -29.22 2.71
CA ALA A 561 5.74 -28.00 1.94
C ALA A 561 7.09 -27.35 1.56
N ARG A 562 8.06 -27.27 2.48
CA ARG A 562 9.40 -26.73 2.18
C ARG A 562 10.13 -27.54 1.11
N ALA A 563 10.07 -28.87 1.19
CA ALA A 563 10.71 -29.76 0.22
C ALA A 563 10.14 -29.55 -1.19
N VAL A 564 8.81 -29.61 -1.36
CA VAL A 564 8.16 -29.48 -2.69
C VAL A 564 8.24 -28.07 -3.27
N LEU A 565 8.39 -27.05 -2.42
CA LEU A 565 8.60 -25.66 -2.84
C LEU A 565 10.07 -25.35 -3.17
N SER A 566 10.92 -26.37 -3.24
CA SER A 566 12.34 -26.24 -3.55
C SER A 566 13.08 -25.30 -2.59
N VAL A 567 12.71 -25.32 -1.30
CA VAL A 567 13.41 -24.54 -0.26
C VAL A 567 14.66 -25.30 0.16
N ARG A 568 15.82 -24.73 -0.16
CA ARG A 568 17.12 -25.29 0.20
C ARG A 568 17.71 -24.66 1.45
N TYR A 569 17.54 -23.35 1.62
CA TYR A 569 18.19 -22.62 2.71
C TYR A 569 17.17 -21.91 3.59
N TYR A 570 17.31 -22.11 4.91
CA TYR A 570 16.67 -21.28 5.92
C TYR A 570 17.72 -20.33 6.50
N ILE A 571 17.42 -19.03 6.52
CA ILE A 571 18.37 -17.97 6.84
C ILE A 571 17.90 -17.23 8.09
N GLU A 572 18.68 -17.37 9.17
CA GLU A 572 18.45 -16.70 10.44
C GLU A 572 19.36 -15.50 10.62
N ASN A 573 18.81 -14.41 11.14
CA ASN A 573 19.53 -13.18 11.37
C ASN A 573 20.04 -13.12 12.82
N THR A 574 21.31 -13.43 12.98
CA THR A 574 21.94 -13.50 14.31
C THR A 574 22.28 -12.12 14.88
N LEU A 575 22.24 -11.04 14.07
CA LEU A 575 22.50 -9.68 14.55
C LEU A 575 21.27 -9.01 15.17
N VAL A 576 20.06 -9.26 14.65
CA VAL A 576 18.84 -8.58 15.10
C VAL A 576 18.23 -9.27 16.32
N LYS A 577 18.19 -10.61 16.35
CA LYS A 577 17.70 -11.40 17.48
C LYS A 577 18.60 -12.61 17.78
N PRO A 578 19.71 -12.45 18.50
CA PRO A 578 20.66 -13.54 18.79
C PRO A 578 20.14 -14.63 19.76
N SER A 579 18.93 -14.51 20.29
CA SER A 579 18.40 -15.34 21.41
C SER A 579 16.98 -15.88 21.15
N GLU A 580 16.56 -15.96 19.89
CA GLU A 580 15.32 -16.62 19.48
C GLU A 580 15.58 -17.54 18.28
N THR A 581 16.55 -18.45 18.42
CA THR A 581 16.97 -19.33 17.33
C THR A 581 15.89 -20.37 17.02
N VAL A 582 15.91 -20.91 15.81
CA VAL A 582 15.03 -22.00 15.38
C VAL A 582 15.22 -23.23 16.27
N GLU A 583 16.42 -23.47 16.77
CA GLU A 583 16.71 -24.56 17.72
C GLU A 583 15.95 -24.38 19.03
N GLU A 584 15.93 -23.16 19.57
CA GLU A 584 15.14 -22.82 20.77
C GLU A 584 13.63 -22.93 20.51
N LYS A 585 13.20 -22.85 19.24
CA LYS A 585 11.81 -23.04 18.79
C LYS A 585 11.47 -24.49 18.41
N GLY A 586 12.36 -25.44 18.68
CA GLY A 586 12.15 -26.87 18.43
C GLY A 586 12.88 -27.45 17.22
N GLY A 587 13.70 -26.65 16.53
CA GLY A 587 14.50 -27.07 15.37
C GLY A 587 13.71 -27.15 14.06
N LEU A 588 14.43 -27.24 12.95
CA LEU A 588 13.90 -27.59 11.63
C LEU A 588 14.39 -29.00 11.28
N LEU A 589 13.45 -29.95 11.18
CA LEU A 589 13.81 -31.34 10.91
C LEU A 589 14.33 -31.49 9.47
N GLY A 590 15.48 -32.16 9.31
CA GLY A 590 16.13 -32.36 8.01
C GLY A 590 16.96 -31.16 7.55
N TYR A 591 17.24 -30.20 8.44
CA TYR A 591 18.16 -29.10 8.19
C TYR A 591 19.45 -29.29 8.97
N ASP A 592 20.58 -29.20 8.27
CA ASP A 592 21.91 -29.30 8.86
C ASP A 592 22.58 -27.91 8.91
N GLU A 593 23.35 -27.63 9.97
CA GLU A 593 24.05 -26.34 10.11
C GLU A 593 25.23 -26.23 9.14
N ASN A 594 25.34 -25.12 8.41
CA ASN A 594 26.67 -24.66 8.01
C ASN A 594 26.79 -23.15 7.67
N ILE A 595 27.82 -22.54 8.27
CA ILE A 595 28.48 -21.25 8.01
C ILE A 595 27.79 -19.98 8.56
N PRO A 596 28.29 -19.43 9.69
CA PRO A 596 28.08 -18.04 10.06
C PRO A 596 28.58 -17.12 8.95
N ASN A 597 27.68 -16.30 8.39
CA ASN A 597 27.98 -15.53 7.19
C ASN A 597 27.39 -14.12 7.29
N ASN A 598 28.24 -13.10 7.45
CA ASN A 598 27.83 -11.70 7.49
C ASN A 598 26.70 -11.39 8.50
N GLY A 599 26.66 -12.09 9.64
CA GLY A 599 25.60 -11.91 10.65
C GLY A 599 24.33 -12.72 10.38
N TYR A 600 24.43 -13.76 9.54
CA TYR A 600 23.41 -14.78 9.35
C TYR A 600 23.90 -16.16 9.76
N ARG A 601 22.97 -16.99 10.23
CA ARG A 601 23.13 -18.43 10.31
C ARG A 601 22.31 -19.07 9.18
N ILE A 602 22.93 -19.97 8.44
CA ILE A 602 22.33 -20.62 7.27
C ILE A 602 22.16 -22.09 7.63
N LEU A 603 20.94 -22.60 7.49
CA LEU A 603 20.64 -24.01 7.61
C LEU A 603 20.26 -24.57 6.24
N GLU A 604 20.84 -25.70 5.87
CA GLU A 604 20.61 -26.35 4.57
C GLU A 604 19.68 -27.55 4.71
N ASN A 605 18.65 -27.61 3.88
CA ASN A 605 17.67 -28.68 3.83
C ASN A 605 18.22 -29.90 3.08
N SER A 606 18.51 -30.98 3.81
CA SER A 606 18.97 -32.25 3.24
C SER A 606 17.89 -32.98 2.42
N ASN A 607 16.61 -32.59 2.59
CA ASN A 607 15.47 -33.10 1.82
C ASN A 607 14.96 -32.10 0.75
N TYR A 608 15.79 -31.16 0.33
CA TYR A 608 15.46 -30.24 -0.75
C TYR A 608 15.25 -30.99 -2.08
N ILE A 609 14.16 -30.66 -2.78
CA ILE A 609 13.81 -31.20 -4.09
C ILE A 609 14.06 -30.12 -5.16
N PRO A 610 14.96 -30.34 -6.13
CA PRO A 610 15.15 -29.44 -7.27
C PRO A 610 13.86 -29.26 -8.09
N MET A 611 13.81 -28.18 -8.85
CA MET A 611 12.60 -27.79 -9.58
C MET A 611 12.27 -28.77 -10.72
N GLY A 612 10.99 -29.04 -10.94
CA GLY A 612 10.50 -29.80 -12.10
C GLY A 612 10.65 -31.31 -11.91
N PHE A 613 9.81 -31.94 -11.08
CA PHE A 613 9.93 -33.37 -10.76
C PHE A 613 8.60 -34.11 -10.97
N THR A 614 8.62 -35.45 -10.95
CA THR A 614 7.42 -36.26 -11.27
C THR A 614 6.81 -36.99 -10.07
N TYR A 615 5.54 -37.34 -10.23
CA TYR A 615 4.68 -38.26 -9.48
C TYR A 615 4.90 -39.77 -9.73
N ASP A 616 4.97 -40.64 -8.72
CA ASP A 616 4.59 -42.07 -8.87
C ASP A 616 3.17 -42.33 -8.37
N TYR A 617 2.69 -41.51 -7.44
CA TYR A 617 1.39 -41.64 -6.81
C TYR A 617 0.58 -40.35 -6.95
N PHE A 618 -0.73 -40.49 -7.02
CA PHE A 618 -1.66 -39.37 -6.90
C PHE A 618 -2.70 -39.62 -5.81
N ILE A 619 -3.17 -38.53 -5.21
CA ILE A 619 -4.32 -38.53 -4.31
C ILE A 619 -5.44 -37.67 -4.89
N ARG A 620 -6.67 -38.18 -4.80
CA ARG A 620 -7.86 -37.41 -5.21
C ARG A 620 -8.05 -36.21 -4.30
N ASP A 621 -8.30 -35.04 -4.88
CA ASP A 621 -8.51 -33.80 -4.16
C ASP A 621 -9.62 -33.90 -3.10
N GLU A 622 -10.71 -34.63 -3.40
CA GLU A 622 -11.82 -34.86 -2.49
C GLU A 622 -11.45 -35.70 -1.26
N VAL A 623 -10.46 -36.58 -1.39
CA VAL A 623 -9.90 -37.34 -0.26
C VAL A 623 -9.01 -36.41 0.56
N TYR A 624 -8.06 -35.74 -0.08
CA TYR A 624 -7.11 -34.84 0.61
C TYR A 624 -7.83 -33.73 1.40
N LYS A 625 -8.88 -33.12 0.85
CA LYS A 625 -9.69 -32.08 1.53
C LYS A 625 -10.30 -32.54 2.86
N LYS A 626 -10.71 -33.81 2.95
CA LYS A 626 -11.35 -34.38 4.15
C LYS A 626 -10.34 -34.73 5.24
N MET A 627 -9.06 -34.83 4.90
CA MET A 627 -8.00 -35.13 5.85
C MET A 627 -7.73 -33.93 6.78
N ARG A 628 -7.42 -34.23 8.04
CA ARG A 628 -7.02 -33.21 9.02
C ARG A 628 -5.70 -32.59 8.59
N LYS A 629 -5.69 -31.26 8.41
CA LYS A 629 -4.49 -30.51 8.05
C LYS A 629 -3.50 -30.48 9.20
N GLY A 630 -2.27 -30.90 8.93
CA GLY A 630 -1.22 -31.10 9.93
C GLY A 630 0.03 -31.73 9.30
N GLU A 631 0.94 -32.18 10.15
CA GLU A 631 2.19 -32.84 9.76
C GLU A 631 1.97 -34.02 8.79
N MET A 632 0.99 -34.88 9.05
CA MET A 632 0.69 -36.03 8.19
C MET A 632 0.35 -35.61 6.75
N THR A 633 -0.60 -34.68 6.57
CA THR A 633 -0.99 -34.19 5.24
C THR A 633 0.07 -33.33 4.56
N ASP A 634 0.98 -32.76 5.34
CA ASP A 634 2.12 -31.99 4.83
C ASP A 634 3.19 -32.92 4.25
N ARG A 635 3.53 -34.01 4.96
CA ARG A 635 4.45 -35.03 4.47
C ARG A 635 3.91 -35.76 3.24
N LEU A 636 2.60 -35.91 3.07
CA LEU A 636 2.03 -36.51 1.85
C LEU A 636 2.33 -35.71 0.58
N LEU A 637 2.63 -34.42 0.67
CA LEU A 637 2.94 -33.57 -0.50
C LEU A 637 4.17 -34.05 -1.28
N VAL A 638 5.12 -34.74 -0.62
CA VAL A 638 6.31 -35.29 -1.31
C VAL A 638 6.06 -36.65 -1.96
N LYS A 639 4.96 -37.32 -1.61
CA LYS A 639 4.59 -38.65 -2.12
C LYS A 639 3.55 -38.58 -3.22
N ASP A 640 2.49 -37.79 -3.00
CA ASP A 640 1.31 -37.77 -3.85
C ASP A 640 1.10 -36.39 -4.47
N ILE A 641 0.90 -36.35 -5.79
CA ILE A 641 0.33 -35.18 -6.45
C ILE A 641 -1.19 -35.14 -6.21
N ILE A 642 -1.74 -33.96 -5.91
CA ILE A 642 -3.16 -33.80 -5.64
C ILE A 642 -3.89 -33.44 -6.94
N LEU A 643 -4.72 -34.37 -7.43
CA LEU A 643 -5.45 -34.22 -8.69
C LEU A 643 -6.96 -34.09 -8.48
N THR A 644 -7.60 -33.26 -9.30
CA THR A 644 -9.07 -33.22 -9.40
C THR A 644 -9.61 -34.47 -10.10
N GLU A 645 -10.92 -34.74 -9.98
CA GLU A 645 -11.56 -35.88 -10.66
C GLU A 645 -11.36 -35.84 -12.20
N GLU A 646 -11.42 -34.66 -12.81
CA GLU A 646 -11.14 -34.49 -14.25
C GLU A 646 -9.69 -34.85 -14.58
N GLN A 647 -8.74 -34.39 -13.77
CA GLN A 647 -7.31 -34.71 -13.96
C GLN A 647 -6.99 -36.17 -13.68
N CYS A 648 -7.67 -36.82 -12.73
CA CYS A 648 -7.55 -38.26 -12.51
C CYS A 648 -7.99 -39.04 -13.76
N GLY A 649 -9.08 -38.62 -14.41
CA GLY A 649 -9.53 -39.23 -15.66
C GLY A 649 -8.55 -39.04 -16.83
N LYS A 650 -7.84 -37.90 -16.87
CA LYS A 650 -6.87 -37.59 -17.93
C LYS A 650 -5.49 -38.21 -17.70
N TYR A 651 -4.95 -38.09 -16.49
CA TYR A 651 -3.54 -38.38 -16.18
C TYR A 651 -3.35 -39.49 -15.15
N GLY A 652 -4.43 -40.03 -14.57
CA GLY A 652 -4.35 -41.07 -13.53
C GLY A 652 -3.80 -42.42 -14.03
N HIS A 653 -3.52 -42.57 -15.32
CA HIS A 653 -2.82 -43.74 -15.87
C HIS A 653 -1.29 -43.60 -15.82
N TYR A 654 -0.76 -42.38 -15.62
CA TYR A 654 0.68 -42.12 -15.45
C TYR A 654 1.20 -42.56 -14.07
N MET A 655 0.31 -42.67 -13.08
CA MET A 655 0.64 -42.82 -11.67
C MET A 655 -0.34 -43.75 -10.96
N GLN A 656 0.03 -44.28 -9.79
CA GLN A 656 -0.84 -45.11 -8.97
C GLN A 656 -1.69 -44.30 -8.00
N GLU A 657 -2.97 -44.64 -7.84
CA GLU A 657 -3.83 -43.96 -6.86
C GLU A 657 -3.47 -44.38 -5.43
N ASP A 658 -3.08 -43.43 -4.56
CA ASP A 658 -2.87 -43.71 -3.13
C ASP A 658 -4.21 -43.83 -2.38
N LYS A 659 -4.69 -45.06 -2.28
CA LYS A 659 -5.89 -45.42 -1.51
C LYS A 659 -5.65 -45.54 -0.01
N THR A 660 -4.38 -45.46 0.43
CA THR A 660 -3.95 -45.67 1.82
C THR A 660 -3.59 -44.39 2.56
N ALA A 661 -3.50 -43.25 1.85
CA ALA A 661 -3.10 -41.94 2.37
C ALA A 661 -3.80 -41.54 3.69
N GLY A 662 -5.08 -41.89 3.87
CA GLY A 662 -5.85 -41.57 5.08
C GLY A 662 -5.51 -42.40 6.33
N SER A 663 -4.70 -43.45 6.20
CA SER A 663 -4.51 -44.48 7.23
C SER A 663 -3.06 -44.67 7.70
N GLN A 664 -2.08 -44.10 7.01
CA GLN A 664 -0.65 -44.32 7.29
C GLN A 664 0.07 -43.02 7.64
N THR A 665 0.77 -43.02 8.77
CA THR A 665 1.70 -41.94 9.12
C THR A 665 3.05 -42.21 8.46
N MET A 666 3.51 -41.29 7.62
CA MET A 666 4.82 -41.39 6.95
C MET A 666 5.96 -41.22 7.95
N SER A 667 6.82 -42.23 8.08
CA SER A 667 8.03 -42.17 8.91
C SER A 667 9.03 -41.16 8.35
N SER A 668 9.99 -40.69 9.16
CA SER A 668 11.01 -39.75 8.69
C SER A 668 11.94 -40.37 7.63
N SER A 669 12.18 -41.69 7.72
CA SER A 669 12.93 -42.43 6.70
C SER A 669 12.15 -42.57 5.39
N ASP A 670 10.85 -42.83 5.45
CA ASP A 670 10.00 -42.86 4.24
C ASP A 670 9.93 -41.47 3.60
N PHE A 671 9.80 -40.42 4.41
CA PHE A 671 9.81 -39.04 3.93
C PHE A 671 11.10 -38.71 3.17
N ALA A 672 12.26 -39.00 3.77
CA ALA A 672 13.55 -38.78 3.12
C ALA A 672 13.71 -39.60 1.83
N ARG A 673 13.20 -40.85 1.81
CA ARG A 673 13.18 -41.68 0.60
C ARG A 673 12.35 -41.02 -0.52
N TYR A 674 11.12 -40.60 -0.24
CA TYR A 674 10.27 -39.95 -1.25
C TYR A 674 10.88 -38.64 -1.77
N CYS A 675 11.51 -37.84 -0.91
CA CYS A 675 12.26 -36.65 -1.33
C CYS A 675 13.42 -37.01 -2.28
N SER A 676 14.16 -38.09 -1.99
CA SER A 676 15.22 -38.58 -2.87
C SER A 676 14.68 -39.04 -4.22
N GLU A 677 13.60 -39.82 -4.24
CA GLU A 677 12.96 -40.26 -5.49
C GLU A 677 12.49 -39.07 -6.34
N ARG A 678 11.92 -38.03 -5.72
CA ARG A 678 11.53 -36.81 -6.45
C ARG A 678 12.74 -36.09 -7.01
N LYS A 679 13.83 -36.00 -6.24
CA LYS A 679 15.09 -35.41 -6.67
C LYS A 679 15.71 -36.16 -7.86
N ASP A 680 15.64 -37.49 -7.88
CA ASP A 680 16.15 -38.31 -8.98
C ASP A 680 15.34 -38.11 -10.28
N SER A 681 14.06 -37.72 -10.16
CA SER A 681 13.17 -37.40 -11.29
C SER A 681 13.11 -35.91 -11.66
N ALA A 682 13.92 -35.06 -11.00
CA ALA A 682 13.88 -33.62 -11.22
C ALA A 682 14.54 -33.21 -12.54
N CYS A 683 14.18 -32.04 -13.06
CA CYS A 683 14.75 -31.49 -14.28
C CYS A 683 16.27 -31.32 -14.14
N THR A 684 17.00 -31.68 -15.20
CA THR A 684 18.46 -31.55 -15.27
C THR A 684 18.89 -30.09 -15.41
N GLU A 685 18.04 -29.25 -16.00
CA GLU A 685 18.21 -27.81 -16.10
C GLU A 685 16.88 -27.11 -15.80
N PHE A 686 16.94 -25.99 -15.07
CA PHE A 686 15.79 -25.10 -14.86
C PHE A 686 16.26 -23.65 -14.69
N SER A 687 15.64 -22.71 -15.42
CA SER A 687 15.93 -21.29 -15.25
C SER A 687 14.73 -20.40 -15.56
N PHE A 688 14.61 -19.29 -14.84
CA PHE A 688 13.66 -18.21 -15.14
C PHE A 688 14.28 -17.18 -16.08
N ASP A 689 13.44 -16.59 -16.92
CA ASP A 689 13.76 -15.41 -17.72
C ASP A 689 12.62 -14.37 -17.66
N GLN A 690 12.76 -13.28 -18.42
CA GLN A 690 11.76 -12.21 -18.46
C GLN A 690 10.40 -12.61 -19.07
N GLU A 691 10.33 -13.72 -19.80
CA GLU A 691 9.11 -14.24 -20.42
C GLU A 691 8.47 -15.36 -19.60
N GLY A 692 9.22 -16.09 -18.77
CA GLY A 692 8.72 -17.19 -17.95
C GLY A 692 9.86 -18.08 -17.47
N PHE A 693 9.85 -19.36 -17.82
CA PHE A 693 10.93 -20.29 -17.49
C PHE A 693 11.14 -21.36 -18.56
N THR A 694 12.34 -21.93 -18.57
CA THR A 694 12.71 -23.09 -19.38
C THR A 694 13.25 -24.20 -18.48
N ALA A 695 12.95 -25.46 -18.82
CA ALA A 695 13.43 -26.63 -18.10
C ALA A 695 13.75 -27.78 -19.06
N LYS A 696 14.65 -28.68 -18.68
CA LYS A 696 14.92 -29.94 -19.39
C LYS A 696 14.61 -31.13 -18.50
N ALA A 697 13.77 -32.03 -19.00
CA ALA A 697 13.38 -33.25 -18.30
C ALA A 697 13.82 -34.48 -19.11
N ASP A 698 14.19 -35.54 -18.42
CA ASP A 698 14.41 -36.88 -19.00
C ASP A 698 13.54 -37.86 -18.22
N LEU A 699 12.50 -38.38 -18.87
CA LEU A 699 11.48 -39.18 -18.19
C LEU A 699 11.52 -40.65 -18.63
N PRO A 700 11.49 -41.61 -17.68
CA PRO A 700 11.43 -43.05 -18.00
C PRO A 700 10.06 -43.50 -18.53
N GLY A 701 9.07 -42.62 -18.55
CA GLY A 701 7.72 -42.86 -19.01
C GLY A 701 6.92 -41.55 -19.03
N GLU A 702 5.79 -41.53 -19.74
CA GLU A 702 4.89 -40.38 -19.75
C GLU A 702 4.43 -39.99 -18.33
N ASN A 703 4.53 -38.70 -17.99
CA ASN A 703 4.17 -38.22 -16.65
C ASN A 703 3.77 -36.74 -16.63
N LEU A 704 3.31 -36.27 -15.46
CA LEU A 704 3.17 -34.86 -15.14
C LEU A 704 4.43 -34.36 -14.44
N VAL A 705 5.13 -33.41 -15.07
CA VAL A 705 6.25 -32.70 -14.44
C VAL A 705 5.70 -31.54 -13.62
N PHE A 706 5.84 -31.65 -12.30
CA PHE A 706 5.40 -30.67 -11.32
C PHE A 706 6.41 -29.53 -11.17
N PHE A 707 5.90 -28.29 -11.20
CA PHE A 707 6.68 -27.10 -10.88
C PHE A 707 6.02 -26.37 -9.72
N SER A 708 6.81 -25.98 -8.73
CA SER A 708 6.35 -25.15 -7.62
C SER A 708 6.20 -23.67 -8.01
N VAL A 709 5.57 -23.42 -9.16
CA VAL A 709 5.22 -22.12 -9.72
C VAL A 709 3.70 -21.95 -9.58
N PRO A 710 3.20 -20.81 -9.05
CA PRO A 710 1.77 -20.60 -8.90
C PRO A 710 1.07 -20.56 -10.25
N TYR A 711 -0.03 -21.29 -10.39
CA TYR A 711 -0.84 -21.26 -11.60
C TYR A 711 -1.39 -19.87 -11.89
N ASP A 712 -1.32 -19.45 -13.15
CA ASP A 712 -1.96 -18.24 -13.68
C ASP A 712 -2.52 -18.53 -15.09
N PRO A 713 -3.74 -18.07 -15.42
CA PRO A 713 -4.31 -18.19 -16.77
C PRO A 713 -3.46 -17.56 -17.88
N GLY A 714 -2.53 -16.66 -17.55
CA GLY A 714 -1.58 -16.07 -18.48
C GLY A 714 -0.43 -16.98 -18.90
N PHE A 715 -0.28 -18.17 -18.31
CA PHE A 715 0.75 -19.12 -18.71
C PHE A 715 0.39 -19.89 -19.98
N THR A 716 1.40 -20.15 -20.81
CA THR A 716 1.34 -21.06 -21.95
C THR A 716 2.59 -21.92 -21.96
N ALA A 717 2.43 -23.24 -22.02
CA ALA A 717 3.52 -24.21 -22.03
C ALA A 717 3.73 -24.84 -23.41
N PHE A 718 4.97 -25.21 -23.67
CA PHE A 718 5.42 -25.93 -24.85
C PHE A 718 6.36 -27.05 -24.43
N VAL A 719 6.24 -28.22 -25.06
CA VAL A 719 7.19 -29.33 -24.97
C VAL A 719 7.74 -29.55 -26.37
N ASP A 720 9.04 -29.38 -26.55
CA ASP A 720 9.73 -29.40 -27.86
C ASP A 720 9.10 -28.49 -28.92
N GLY A 721 8.58 -27.34 -28.47
CA GLY A 721 7.89 -26.36 -29.32
C GLY A 721 6.42 -26.67 -29.60
N GLU A 722 5.91 -27.84 -29.23
CA GLU A 722 4.49 -28.18 -29.33
C GLU A 722 3.72 -27.69 -28.11
N ARG A 723 2.57 -27.04 -28.33
CA ARG A 723 1.78 -26.45 -27.26
C ARG A 723 1.08 -27.53 -26.44
N VAL A 724 1.28 -27.52 -25.13
CA VAL A 724 0.65 -28.44 -24.17
C VAL A 724 -0.17 -27.68 -23.11
N PRO A 725 -1.15 -28.33 -22.44
CA PRO A 725 -1.89 -27.70 -21.36
C PRO A 725 -1.01 -27.43 -20.13
N VAL A 726 -1.32 -26.35 -19.41
CA VAL A 726 -0.78 -26.06 -18.07
C VAL A 726 -1.81 -26.51 -17.05
N GLU A 727 -1.52 -27.56 -16.29
CA GLU A 727 -2.47 -28.12 -15.32
C GLU A 727 -2.32 -27.45 -13.97
N LYS A 728 -3.44 -27.03 -13.36
CA LYS A 728 -3.46 -26.54 -11.98
C LYS A 728 -3.55 -27.71 -11.01
N VAL A 729 -2.49 -27.97 -10.26
CA VAL A 729 -2.38 -29.07 -9.30
C VAL A 729 -2.12 -28.55 -7.88
N ASP A 730 -2.23 -29.41 -6.86
CA ASP A 730 -1.91 -29.08 -5.45
C ASP A 730 -2.64 -27.85 -4.90
N GLY A 731 -3.81 -27.56 -5.46
CA GLY A 731 -4.63 -26.41 -5.10
C GLY A 731 -4.14 -25.07 -5.64
N GLY A 732 -2.98 -24.98 -6.29
CA GLY A 732 -2.42 -23.68 -6.67
C GLY A 732 -1.14 -23.68 -7.51
N LEU A 733 -0.51 -24.82 -7.74
CA LEU A 733 0.76 -24.92 -8.46
C LEU A 733 0.52 -25.48 -9.87
N ILE A 734 1.57 -25.62 -10.67
CA ILE A 734 1.44 -26.09 -12.05
C ILE A 734 2.08 -27.46 -12.25
N ALA A 735 1.52 -28.25 -13.15
CA ALA A 735 2.17 -29.41 -13.74
C ALA A 735 2.00 -29.39 -15.26
N ILE A 736 2.99 -29.92 -15.97
CA ILE A 736 3.01 -30.00 -17.43
C ILE A 736 3.05 -31.49 -17.84
N PRO A 737 2.16 -31.98 -18.73
CA PRO A 737 2.27 -33.32 -19.26
C PRO A 737 3.46 -33.42 -20.22
N VAL A 738 4.33 -34.40 -20.01
CA VAL A 738 5.55 -34.60 -20.78
C VAL A 738 5.65 -36.08 -21.16
N PRO A 739 5.94 -36.41 -22.44
CA PRO A 739 6.14 -37.79 -22.88
C PRO A 739 7.41 -38.44 -22.28
N GLU A 740 7.59 -39.73 -22.57
CA GLU A 740 8.83 -40.45 -22.28
C GLU A 740 10.01 -39.94 -23.11
N GLY A 741 11.18 -39.77 -22.46
CA GLY A 741 12.42 -39.35 -23.09
C GLY A 741 12.90 -37.96 -22.68
N GLU A 742 13.92 -37.46 -23.39
CA GLU A 742 14.49 -36.14 -23.19
C GLU A 742 13.66 -35.05 -23.88
N HIS A 743 13.23 -34.05 -23.11
CA HIS A 743 12.34 -32.99 -23.59
C HIS A 743 12.72 -31.62 -23.06
N GLU A 744 12.55 -30.58 -23.90
CA GLU A 744 12.64 -29.18 -23.49
C GLU A 744 11.23 -28.64 -23.20
N ILE A 745 11.05 -28.13 -21.97
CA ILE A 745 9.81 -27.52 -21.50
C ILE A 745 10.00 -26.02 -21.45
N VAL A 746 9.20 -25.27 -22.20
CA VAL A 746 9.19 -23.80 -22.19
C VAL A 746 7.83 -23.30 -21.72
N VAL A 747 7.81 -22.52 -20.64
CA VAL A 747 6.59 -21.89 -20.12
C VAL A 747 6.72 -20.38 -20.21
N LYS A 748 5.79 -19.74 -20.93
CA LYS A 748 5.75 -18.28 -21.12
C LYS A 748 4.55 -17.68 -20.40
N TYR A 749 4.72 -16.48 -19.88
CA TYR A 749 3.70 -15.69 -19.20
C TYR A 749 3.37 -14.43 -19.98
N TYR A 750 2.08 -14.24 -20.26
CA TYR A 750 1.55 -12.97 -20.73
C TYR A 750 0.21 -12.70 -20.02
N PRO A 751 0.00 -11.54 -19.38
CA PRO A 751 -1.20 -11.32 -18.59
C PRO A 751 -2.48 -11.53 -19.41
N GLU A 752 -3.38 -12.34 -18.87
CA GLU A 752 -4.62 -12.74 -19.54
C GLU A 752 -5.40 -11.49 -19.99
N LYS A 753 -5.90 -11.49 -21.23
CA LYS A 753 -6.72 -10.42 -21.84
C LYS A 753 -6.04 -9.04 -21.95
N LEU A 754 -4.74 -8.90 -21.63
CA LEU A 754 -4.05 -7.61 -21.72
C LEU A 754 -4.12 -7.00 -23.12
N GLY A 755 -3.84 -7.78 -24.16
CA GLY A 755 -3.89 -7.31 -25.56
C GLY A 755 -5.26 -6.75 -25.95
N PHE A 756 -6.35 -7.38 -25.51
CA PHE A 756 -7.71 -6.89 -25.73
C PHE A 756 -7.94 -5.52 -25.05
N PHE A 757 -7.54 -5.38 -23.79
CA PHE A 757 -7.73 -4.12 -23.05
C PHE A 757 -6.77 -3.01 -23.48
N ILE A 758 -5.59 -3.34 -24.02
CA ILE A 758 -4.75 -2.37 -24.74
C ILE A 758 -5.53 -1.80 -25.93
N ALA A 759 -6.15 -2.66 -26.75
CA ALA A 759 -6.94 -2.21 -27.89
C ALA A 759 -8.13 -1.32 -27.45
N VAL A 760 -8.85 -1.71 -26.38
CA VAL A 760 -9.93 -0.89 -25.80
C VAL A 760 -9.43 0.49 -25.36
N SER A 761 -8.31 0.54 -24.64
CA SER A 761 -7.69 1.80 -24.21
C SER A 761 -7.30 2.69 -25.40
N VAL A 762 -6.69 2.12 -26.44
CA VAL A 762 -6.29 2.86 -27.66
C VAL A 762 -7.50 3.39 -28.42
N ILE A 763 -8.53 2.56 -28.65
CA ILE A 763 -9.78 2.97 -29.32
C ILE A 763 -10.45 4.10 -28.53
N THR A 764 -10.48 3.99 -27.20
CA THR A 764 -11.04 5.04 -26.33
C THR A 764 -10.25 6.34 -26.45
N ALA A 765 -8.92 6.28 -26.48
CA ALA A 765 -8.07 7.45 -26.66
C ALA A 765 -8.30 8.14 -28.02
N ILE A 766 -8.41 7.37 -29.10
CA ILE A 766 -8.72 7.89 -30.44
C ILE A 766 -10.11 8.55 -30.45
N GLY A 767 -11.13 7.88 -29.89
CA GLY A 767 -12.49 8.42 -29.79
C GLY A 767 -12.55 9.73 -29.01
N LEU A 768 -11.85 9.81 -27.88
CA LEU A 768 -11.74 11.04 -27.09
C LEU A 768 -11.01 12.16 -27.83
N GLY A 769 -9.93 11.83 -28.55
CA GLY A 769 -9.21 12.77 -29.40
C GLY A 769 -10.09 13.35 -30.51
N ALA A 770 -10.84 12.49 -31.21
CA ALA A 770 -11.77 12.88 -32.27
C ALA A 770 -12.91 13.79 -31.77
N LEU A 771 -13.41 13.57 -30.55
CA LEU A 771 -14.44 14.41 -29.95
C LEU A 771 -13.90 15.77 -29.46
N TRP A 772 -12.62 15.85 -29.10
CA TRP A 772 -12.03 17.03 -28.47
C TRP A 772 -11.49 18.06 -29.47
N ILE A 773 -10.88 17.61 -30.57
CA ILE A 773 -10.29 18.49 -31.61
C ILE A 773 -11.33 19.47 -32.20
N PRO A 774 -12.54 19.04 -32.61
CA PRO A 774 -13.54 19.94 -33.21
C PRO A 774 -14.10 20.97 -32.23
N GLN A 775 -14.22 20.63 -30.94
CA GLN A 775 -14.76 21.52 -29.91
C GLN A 775 -13.84 22.72 -29.65
N ASN A 776 -12.52 22.51 -29.63
CA ASN A 776 -11.54 23.58 -29.46
C ASN A 776 -11.37 24.45 -30.72
N VAL A 777 -11.48 23.86 -31.92
CA VAL A 777 -11.44 24.62 -33.18
C VAL A 777 -12.67 25.53 -33.30
N ARG A 778 -13.87 25.05 -32.93
CA ARG A 778 -15.07 25.89 -32.89
C ARG A 778 -14.98 27.02 -31.86
N HIS A 779 -14.52 26.75 -30.64
CA HIS A 779 -14.34 27.78 -29.60
C HIS A 779 -13.28 28.84 -29.95
N ARG A 780 -12.19 28.47 -30.64
CA ARG A 780 -11.19 29.44 -31.11
C ARG A 780 -11.75 30.34 -32.20
N LYS A 781 -12.58 29.83 -33.12
CA LYS A 781 -13.23 30.66 -34.15
C LYS A 781 -14.24 31.66 -33.55
N THR A 782 -14.93 31.32 -32.46
CA THR A 782 -15.89 32.23 -31.82
C THR A 782 -15.20 33.37 -31.04
N ASN A 783 -14.02 33.13 -30.45
CA ASN A 783 -13.25 34.14 -29.71
C ASN A 783 -12.35 35.02 -30.61
N VAL A 784 -12.25 34.74 -31.91
CA VAL A 784 -11.57 35.61 -32.89
C VAL A 784 -12.58 36.53 -33.61
N LEU A 785 -13.88 36.23 -33.47
CA LEU A 785 -15.00 37.01 -34.02
C LEU A 785 -15.75 37.83 -32.95
N ALA A 786 -15.25 37.86 -31.72
CA ALA A 786 -15.72 38.68 -30.59
C ALA A 786 -14.51 39.36 -29.95
#